data_AF-A0A812Y3K0-F1
#
_entry.id   AF-A0A812Y3K0-F1
#
_cell.length_a   1.000
_cell.length_b   1.000
_cell.length_c   1.000
_cell.angle_alpha   90.00
_cell.angle_beta   90.00
_cell.angle_gamma   90.00
#
_symmetry.space_group_name_H-M   'P 1'
#
loop_
_entity.id
_entity.type
_entity.pdbx_description
1 polymer ?
#
loop_
_entity_poly.entity_id
_entity_poly.type
_entity_poly.pdbx_seq_one_letter_code
_entity_poly.pdbx_strand_id
1 'polypeptide(L)'
;MVRIHQVMTKLSETVLSQEVVGAMFERMSNKHVRTVFEQERDADFSYEVEGLARYRVNAHMQKGTIGLAMRAIKTKVPPLEALSLPEVIARLTYLPRGLVLVTGDTGSGKSTTLAAMIQAMNERYSKHIITLEDPIEYMFESDQCLIEQRELGRDMISFASGLKHALRQDPDIILVGEMRDLETSSLAISAAETGHLVLSTLHTVNASQTVSRIIDMYPSGQQNQIRSMLSTTLQAVISQTLFTRSDRPGMVPAVETLLCTPAVRNLIRENKIFEIPNVIETSRAIGMCSLDSSIAELYFNGTITKEDAIAQAVYPDKLERQLVKGSDGKIRTGVLSADSATSAATVLRNQGVHVMSVDQAKEGVAQSGLLASLSSMNTKKPTQKNVLDFTTQLAVMIRAGINLRSALDGIADQTDHKAFKKVIMELKSDVESGKQFSEALVKHPKLFSPLYINMVRASEMSGSFSEMLERIAGYIAQQIETRKMVIGASIYPAIIGGMAVAVTVFLLTFVLPKFYTVFEGKEDVLPWATNFLMMLSQTLIAHWPFILGGLAVCGGAFFGFSKTEIGAFWIDRTKLTIPVMRGMFRSLYITRSLQTMGQLINAGVPMLDTLSITGDISGNKLFEGMWRKVHGSVKQGRKIAEPLHSTSLLPKSVVQMIGAGEESGKLGEVLDEISVYYAKQLKDHIKAVTGMIEPVMIIIMGSIVGFIAMAIILPIFKMSQIVQEHTMSERLSNQQIRRRAHSAQGFTLIEAAMATIIIGVGVLAMVDAQSSFITSNSWSTHAASGTYLANEIREMTRNLPKHDPVVGLYIEDNGDGGVLHGWGPDAGEINVDDFDDIEDFDGLTFSFVGTAGFGDGDLPGPINAYGEIIPEIDHYGAEEGATSNGVFVGTPMYGWSQQVVVQKVDPFDSSIVRADNFTEAASGDFPGREVDEYPLRVTVRVFYQAVNAIEPDLVTEVMWVVP
;
A
#
# COMPACT_ATOMS: atom_id res chain seq x y z
N MET A 1 44.66 -10.00 32.57
CA MET A 1 43.40 -10.64 32.99
C MET A 1 42.84 -11.41 31.80
N VAL A 2 42.14 -12.53 32.01
CA VAL A 2 41.48 -13.30 30.95
C VAL A 2 40.03 -13.55 31.35
N ARG A 3 39.10 -13.50 30.41
CA ARG A 3 37.68 -13.79 30.65
C ARG A 3 37.41 -15.27 30.38
N ILE A 4 37.08 -16.04 31.41
CA ILE A 4 36.72 -17.48 31.32
C ILE A 4 35.28 -17.62 31.82
N HIS A 5 34.39 -18.20 31.01
CA HIS A 5 32.95 -18.30 31.32
C HIS A 5 32.33 -16.96 31.74
N GLN A 6 32.63 -15.90 30.99
CA GLN A 6 32.22 -14.51 31.24
C GLN A 6 32.80 -13.84 32.50
N VAL A 7 33.58 -14.55 33.33
CA VAL A 7 34.20 -14.03 34.55
C VAL A 7 35.65 -13.60 34.30
N MET A 8 36.01 -12.40 34.75
CA MET A 8 37.37 -11.88 34.65
C MET A 8 38.28 -12.54 35.68
N THR A 9 39.21 -13.35 35.21
CA THR A 9 40.16 -14.10 36.03
C THR A 9 41.56 -13.49 35.88
N LYS A 10 42.26 -13.33 37.01
CA LYS A 10 43.65 -12.87 37.00
C LYS A 10 44.55 -14.02 36.52
N LEU A 11 45.35 -13.77 35.49
CA LEU A 11 46.43 -14.68 35.12
C LEU A 11 47.47 -14.67 36.25
N SER A 12 47.98 -15.84 36.62
CA SER A 12 48.78 -16.08 37.83
C SER A 12 50.18 -15.46 37.82
N GLU A 13 50.52 -14.61 36.84
CA GLU A 13 51.86 -14.02 36.69
C GLU A 13 51.81 -12.49 36.47
N THR A 14 52.90 -11.86 36.92
CA THR A 14 53.31 -10.44 36.88
C THR A 14 52.44 -9.41 36.15
N VAL A 15 52.24 -8.26 36.80
CA VAL A 15 51.63 -7.07 36.17
C VAL A 15 52.48 -6.65 34.97
N LEU A 16 51.85 -6.51 33.81
CA LEU A 16 52.54 -6.11 32.58
C LEU A 16 52.99 -4.64 32.67
N SER A 17 54.25 -4.36 32.35
CA SER A 17 54.76 -2.99 32.20
C SER A 17 54.33 -2.39 30.87
N GLN A 18 54.32 -1.05 30.79
CA GLN A 18 53.93 -0.35 29.56
C GLN A 18 54.90 -0.58 28.40
N GLU A 19 56.18 -0.78 28.69
CA GLU A 19 57.18 -1.16 27.69
C GLU A 19 56.85 -2.51 27.04
N VAL A 20 56.40 -3.48 27.83
CA VAL A 20 56.01 -4.80 27.33
C VAL A 20 54.75 -4.71 26.48
N VAL A 21 53.74 -3.95 26.91
CA VAL A 21 52.50 -3.76 26.15
C VAL A 21 52.77 -3.02 24.83
N GLY A 22 53.64 -2.00 24.84
CA GLY A 22 54.10 -1.32 23.63
C GLY A 22 54.81 -2.26 22.67
N ALA A 23 55.74 -3.08 23.16
CA ALA A 23 56.44 -4.07 22.34
C ALA A 23 55.49 -5.16 21.77
N MET A 24 54.47 -5.57 22.53
CA MET A 24 53.41 -6.45 22.04
C MET A 24 52.65 -5.79 20.89
N PHE A 25 52.19 -4.55 21.08
CA PHE A 25 51.48 -3.80 20.04
C PHE A 25 52.32 -3.65 18.77
N GLU A 26 53.59 -3.27 18.89
CA GLU A 26 54.50 -3.15 17.74
C GLU A 26 54.66 -4.48 17.00
N ARG A 27 54.84 -5.60 17.72
CA ARG A 27 54.99 -6.92 17.08
C ARG A 27 53.73 -7.41 16.39
N MET A 28 52.56 -7.05 16.93
CA MET A 28 51.28 -7.53 16.42
C MET A 28 50.71 -6.64 15.30
N SER A 29 51.06 -5.34 15.27
CA SER A 29 50.52 -4.36 14.32
C SER A 29 51.40 -4.18 13.07
N ASN A 30 50.75 -3.94 11.93
CA ASN A 30 51.42 -3.50 10.70
C ASN A 30 51.56 -1.96 10.65
N LYS A 31 52.25 -1.43 9.63
CA LYS A 31 52.47 0.03 9.49
C LYS A 31 51.16 0.83 9.45
N HIS A 32 50.14 0.32 8.76
CA HIS A 32 48.86 1.00 8.61
C HIS A 32 48.10 1.10 9.94
N VAL A 33 47.98 -0.01 10.67
CA VAL A 33 47.37 -0.08 12.01
C VAL A 33 48.06 0.88 12.97
N ARG A 34 49.39 1.00 12.90
CA ARG A 34 50.14 1.96 13.74
C ARG A 34 49.79 3.41 13.39
N THR A 35 49.70 3.73 12.09
CA THR A 35 49.29 5.07 11.66
C THR A 35 47.87 5.40 12.12
N VAL A 36 46.93 4.47 11.99
CA VAL A 36 45.55 4.65 12.48
C VAL A 36 45.56 4.87 14.00
N PHE A 37 46.27 4.04 14.76
CA PHE A 37 46.36 4.19 16.21
C PHE A 37 47.01 5.52 16.65
N GLU A 38 48.02 6.00 15.91
CA GLU A 38 48.66 7.29 16.19
C GLU A 38 47.68 8.47 15.98
N GLN A 39 46.83 8.38 14.97
CA GLN A 39 45.84 9.42 14.60
C GLN A 39 44.58 9.36 15.47
N GLU A 40 44.00 8.17 15.62
CA GLU A 40 42.67 7.96 16.22
C GLU A 40 42.73 7.54 17.69
N ARG A 41 43.90 7.13 18.19
CA ARG A 41 44.11 6.57 19.56
C ARG A 41 43.40 5.24 19.82
N ASP A 42 42.78 4.67 18.79
CA ASP A 42 42.12 3.38 18.76
C ASP A 42 42.45 2.66 17.44
N ALA A 43 42.60 1.33 17.47
CA ALA A 43 42.80 0.52 16.27
C ALA A 43 42.37 -0.93 16.46
N ASP A 44 41.56 -1.44 15.53
CA ASP A 44 41.15 -2.85 15.44
C ASP A 44 41.96 -3.57 14.36
N PHE A 45 42.44 -4.79 14.66
CA PHE A 45 43.14 -5.64 13.70
C PHE A 45 43.13 -7.11 14.12
N SER A 46 43.52 -8.02 13.23
CA SER A 46 43.69 -9.43 13.56
C SER A 46 45.16 -9.82 13.69
N TYR A 47 45.46 -10.75 14.60
CA TYR A 47 46.80 -11.32 14.79
C TYR A 47 46.71 -12.83 14.95
N GLU A 48 47.53 -13.55 14.19
CA GLU A 48 47.58 -15.01 14.23
C GLU A 48 48.82 -15.49 14.96
N VAL A 49 48.63 -16.36 15.95
CA VAL A 49 49.71 -17.13 16.56
C VAL A 49 49.71 -18.50 15.90
N GLU A 50 50.73 -18.76 15.09
CA GLU A 50 50.88 -19.99 14.33
C GLU A 50 50.73 -21.24 15.22
N GLY A 51 49.87 -22.16 14.80
CA GLY A 51 49.58 -23.41 15.52
C GLY A 51 48.75 -23.27 16.80
N LEU A 52 48.30 -22.06 17.18
CA LEU A 52 47.57 -21.84 18.43
C LEU A 52 46.16 -21.27 18.20
N ALA A 53 46.05 -20.00 17.81
CA ALA A 53 44.78 -19.34 17.54
C ALA A 53 44.99 -17.99 16.84
N ARG A 54 43.97 -17.54 16.11
CA ARG A 54 43.86 -16.16 15.64
C ARG A 54 43.11 -15.33 16.69
N TYR A 55 43.48 -14.07 16.83
CA TYR A 55 42.88 -13.13 17.77
C TYR A 55 42.45 -11.86 17.04
N ARG A 56 41.27 -11.34 17.38
CA ARG A 56 40.90 -9.95 17.11
C ARG A 56 41.46 -9.10 18.24
N VAL A 57 42.23 -8.09 17.89
CA VAL A 57 42.97 -7.23 18.81
C VAL A 57 42.43 -5.82 18.65
N ASN A 58 41.97 -5.25 19.75
CA ASN A 58 41.70 -3.83 19.85
C ASN A 58 42.83 -3.19 20.67
N ALA A 59 43.55 -2.27 20.06
CA ALA A 59 44.51 -1.40 20.74
C ALA A 59 43.85 -0.05 21.00
N HIS A 60 43.91 0.43 22.25
CA HIS A 60 43.30 1.71 22.66
C HIS A 60 44.20 2.46 23.63
N MET A 61 44.00 3.77 23.75
CA MET A 61 44.67 4.59 24.76
C MET A 61 43.84 4.66 26.04
N GLN A 62 44.44 4.34 27.19
CA GLN A 62 43.82 4.48 28.51
C GLN A 62 44.76 5.22 29.47
N LYS A 63 44.30 6.33 30.05
CA LYS A 63 45.09 7.15 31.00
C LYS A 63 46.51 7.47 30.52
N GLY A 64 46.67 7.74 29.21
CA GLY A 64 47.97 8.03 28.60
C GLY A 64 48.88 6.81 28.40
N THR A 65 48.34 5.60 28.50
CA THR A 65 49.05 4.33 28.31
C THR A 65 48.32 3.41 27.34
N ILE A 66 49.05 2.52 26.65
CA ILE A 66 48.45 1.61 25.66
C ILE A 66 47.73 0.47 26.40
N GLY A 67 46.50 0.18 25.97
CA GLY A 67 45.73 -1.00 26.34
C GLY A 67 45.55 -1.92 25.15
N LEU A 68 45.55 -3.23 25.40
CA LEU A 68 45.24 -4.26 24.40
C LEU A 68 44.11 -5.15 24.91
N ALA A 69 43.04 -5.29 24.12
CA ALA A 69 41.98 -6.25 24.32
C ALA A 69 42.02 -7.30 23.21
N MET A 70 42.23 -8.57 23.57
CA MET A 70 42.36 -9.67 22.61
C MET A 70 41.19 -10.65 22.76
N ARG A 71 40.51 -10.95 21.66
CA ARG A 71 39.42 -11.94 21.57
C ARG A 71 39.85 -13.06 20.63
N ALA A 72 39.91 -14.29 21.12
CA ALA A 72 40.19 -15.45 20.28
C ALA A 72 39.09 -15.61 19.22
N ILE A 73 39.51 -15.84 17.97
CA ILE A 73 38.66 -16.09 16.80
C ILE A 73 38.48 -17.60 16.67
N LYS A 74 37.25 -18.03 16.35
CA LYS A 74 36.93 -19.45 16.21
C LYS A 74 37.49 -19.98 14.90
N THR A 75 38.28 -21.04 14.95
CA THR A 75 38.84 -21.68 13.74
C THR A 75 37.90 -22.73 13.14
N LYS A 76 37.10 -23.42 13.96
CA LYS A 76 36.21 -24.48 13.47
C LYS A 76 34.82 -23.96 13.13
N VAL A 77 34.46 -24.05 11.86
CA VAL A 77 33.10 -23.77 11.37
C VAL A 77 32.15 -24.90 11.81
N PRO A 78 31.00 -24.59 12.43
CA PRO A 78 30.00 -25.61 12.73
C PRO A 78 29.32 -26.12 11.44
N PRO A 79 28.96 -27.42 11.35
CA PRO A 79 28.21 -27.92 10.21
C PRO A 79 26.83 -27.26 10.15
N LEU A 80 26.33 -27.04 8.94
CA LEU A 80 25.09 -26.27 8.71
C LEU A 80 23.88 -26.89 9.43
N GLU A 81 23.81 -28.21 9.49
CA GLU A 81 22.77 -28.99 10.15
C GLU A 81 22.77 -28.81 11.67
N ALA A 82 23.92 -28.48 12.27
CA ALA A 82 24.02 -28.23 13.71
C ALA A 82 23.47 -26.87 14.14
N LEU A 83 23.24 -25.94 13.19
CA LEU A 83 22.76 -24.59 13.49
C LEU A 83 21.26 -24.51 13.76
N SER A 84 20.52 -25.64 13.68
CA SER A 84 19.05 -25.66 13.84
C SER A 84 18.33 -24.72 12.87
N LEU A 85 18.89 -24.52 11.69
CA LEU A 85 18.34 -23.69 10.63
C LEU A 85 17.30 -24.47 9.81
N PRO A 86 16.23 -23.83 9.31
CA PRO A 86 15.28 -24.46 8.39
C PRO A 86 15.96 -25.05 7.15
N GLU A 87 15.49 -26.21 6.68
CA GLU A 87 16.06 -26.95 5.54
C GLU A 87 16.18 -26.09 4.27
N VAL A 88 15.28 -25.12 4.09
CA VAL A 88 15.33 -24.18 2.96
C VAL A 88 16.66 -23.43 2.87
N ILE A 89 17.32 -23.12 4.00
CA ILE A 89 18.61 -22.43 4.03
C ILE A 89 19.71 -23.33 3.45
N ALA A 90 19.70 -24.62 3.75
CA ALA A 90 20.61 -25.58 3.13
C ALA A 90 20.40 -25.65 1.61
N ARG A 91 19.16 -25.55 1.12
CA ARG A 91 18.88 -25.50 -0.33
C ARG A 91 19.45 -24.27 -1.03
N LEU A 92 19.62 -23.15 -0.34
CA LEU A 92 20.24 -21.95 -0.91
C LEU A 92 21.72 -22.17 -1.27
N THR A 93 22.38 -23.14 -0.64
CA THR A 93 23.77 -23.50 -0.99
C THR A 93 23.90 -24.14 -2.37
N TYR A 94 22.79 -24.54 -2.98
CA TYR A 94 22.75 -25.14 -4.33
C TYR A 94 22.45 -24.14 -5.44
N LEU A 95 22.29 -22.85 -5.09
CA LEU A 95 22.00 -21.82 -6.09
C LEU A 95 23.20 -21.65 -7.04
N PRO A 96 22.96 -21.61 -8.37
CA PRO A 96 24.05 -21.44 -9.32
C PRO A 96 24.56 -19.99 -9.35
N ARG A 97 23.70 -19.01 -9.04
CA ARG A 97 23.97 -17.57 -9.10
C ARG A 97 22.91 -16.77 -8.36
N GLY A 98 23.16 -15.47 -8.19
CA GLY A 98 22.23 -14.49 -7.62
C GLY A 98 22.68 -13.99 -6.25
N LEU A 99 21.84 -13.17 -5.61
CA LEU A 99 22.15 -12.53 -4.33
C LEU A 99 21.37 -13.20 -3.18
N VAL A 100 22.09 -13.63 -2.15
CA VAL A 100 21.52 -14.15 -0.89
C VAL A 100 21.98 -13.27 0.27
N LEU A 101 21.03 -12.78 1.05
CA LEU A 101 21.29 -11.87 2.15
C LEU A 101 20.99 -12.53 3.49
N VAL A 102 21.94 -12.46 4.41
CA VAL A 102 21.76 -12.87 5.82
C VAL A 102 21.79 -11.61 6.67
N THR A 103 20.66 -11.28 7.29
CA THR A 103 20.46 -10.03 8.04
C THR A 103 20.09 -10.30 9.50
N GLY A 104 20.05 -9.24 10.30
CA GLY A 104 19.78 -9.26 11.72
C GLY A 104 20.77 -8.39 12.49
N ASP A 105 20.57 -8.23 13.79
CA ASP A 105 21.40 -7.35 14.61
C ASP A 105 22.83 -7.86 14.79
N THR A 106 23.69 -7.05 15.40
CA THR A 106 25.04 -7.49 15.77
C THR A 106 24.95 -8.65 16.75
N GLY A 107 25.68 -9.74 16.46
CA GLY A 107 25.67 -10.94 17.30
C GLY A 107 24.51 -11.91 17.03
N SER A 108 23.66 -11.68 16.03
CA SER A 108 22.55 -12.59 15.65
C SER A 108 22.98 -13.88 14.93
N GLY A 109 24.28 -14.14 14.78
CA GLY A 109 24.78 -15.37 14.16
C GLY A 109 24.97 -15.31 12.64
N LYS A 110 24.83 -14.14 11.99
CA LYS A 110 25.00 -13.94 10.53
C LYS A 110 26.27 -14.58 9.98
N SER A 111 27.44 -14.20 10.53
CA SER A 111 28.74 -14.72 10.08
C SER A 111 28.87 -16.23 10.29
N THR A 112 28.21 -16.79 11.31
CA THR A 112 28.21 -18.24 11.57
C THR A 112 27.37 -18.98 10.55
N THR A 113 26.20 -18.46 10.20
CA THR A 113 25.36 -19.01 9.12
C THR A 113 26.08 -18.97 7.78
N LEU A 114 26.65 -17.81 7.42
CA LEU A 114 27.40 -17.66 6.17
C LEU A 114 28.62 -18.57 6.11
N ALA A 115 29.36 -18.69 7.20
CA ALA A 115 30.50 -19.59 7.25
C ALA A 115 30.08 -21.06 7.07
N ALA A 116 29.00 -21.49 7.72
CA ALA A 116 28.48 -22.85 7.54
C ALA A 116 27.97 -23.09 6.10
N MET A 117 27.39 -22.07 5.45
CA MET A 117 27.00 -22.16 4.04
C MET A 117 28.20 -22.29 3.11
N ILE A 118 29.25 -21.47 3.30
CA ILE A 118 30.50 -21.54 2.53
C ILE A 118 31.18 -22.90 2.74
N GLN A 119 31.26 -23.38 3.98
CA GLN A 119 31.83 -24.68 4.28
C GLN A 119 31.07 -25.82 3.59
N ALA A 120 29.73 -25.80 3.61
CA ALA A 120 28.91 -26.78 2.91
C ALA A 120 29.08 -26.73 1.38
N MET A 121 29.47 -25.59 0.81
CA MET A 121 29.83 -25.47 -0.60
C MET A 121 31.26 -25.99 -0.87
N ASN A 122 32.20 -25.67 0.02
CA ASN A 122 33.61 -26.11 -0.04
C ASN A 122 33.75 -27.63 -0.03
N GLU A 123 32.87 -28.33 0.69
CA GLU A 123 32.87 -29.80 0.77
C GLU A 123 32.21 -30.46 -0.46
N ARG A 124 31.45 -29.70 -1.27
CA ARG A 124 30.58 -30.24 -2.32
C ARG A 124 31.00 -29.90 -3.74
N TYR A 125 31.52 -28.70 -3.96
CA TYR A 125 31.78 -28.15 -5.28
C TYR A 125 33.25 -27.98 -5.57
N SER A 126 33.62 -27.98 -6.86
CA SER A 126 34.94 -27.57 -7.32
C SER A 126 34.85 -26.17 -7.94
N LYS A 127 34.79 -25.16 -7.07
CA LYS A 127 34.56 -23.76 -7.43
C LYS A 127 35.60 -22.84 -6.80
N HIS A 128 35.70 -21.62 -7.32
CA HIS A 128 36.49 -20.55 -6.71
C HIS A 128 35.62 -19.67 -5.81
N ILE A 129 35.98 -19.59 -4.53
CA ILE A 129 35.28 -18.79 -3.51
C ILE A 129 36.22 -17.68 -3.05
N ILE A 130 35.75 -16.42 -3.15
CA ILE A 130 36.46 -15.26 -2.60
C ILE A 130 35.62 -14.66 -1.47
N THR A 131 36.22 -14.47 -0.29
CA THR A 131 35.58 -13.77 0.82
C THR A 131 36.25 -12.42 1.06
N LEU A 132 35.43 -11.39 1.28
CA LEU A 132 35.83 -10.03 1.63
C LEU A 132 35.25 -9.74 3.00
N GLU A 133 36.09 -9.61 4.03
CA GLU A 133 35.65 -9.59 5.44
C GLU A 133 36.31 -8.46 6.25
N ASP A 134 35.69 -8.07 7.36
CA ASP A 134 36.18 -7.02 8.28
C ASP A 134 35.84 -7.32 9.75
N PRO A 135 36.74 -7.97 10.52
CA PRO A 135 37.86 -8.80 10.06
C PRO A 135 37.38 -10.21 9.66
N ILE A 136 38.30 -11.10 9.28
CA ILE A 136 37.97 -12.52 9.04
C ILE A 136 37.55 -13.19 10.37
N GLU A 137 36.33 -13.70 10.45
CA GLU A 137 35.76 -14.30 11.67
C GLU A 137 35.89 -15.83 11.72
N TYR A 138 35.97 -16.50 10.56
CA TYR A 138 36.21 -17.94 10.45
C TYR A 138 37.29 -18.20 9.40
N MET A 139 38.25 -19.06 9.72
CA MET A 139 39.27 -19.49 8.77
C MET A 139 38.74 -20.71 8.00
N PHE A 140 38.87 -20.68 6.68
CA PHE A 140 38.57 -21.84 5.84
C PHE A 140 39.86 -22.51 5.36
N GLU A 141 39.86 -23.84 5.38
CA GLU A 141 40.83 -24.63 4.64
C GLU A 141 40.19 -25.04 3.32
N SER A 142 40.89 -24.82 2.21
CA SER A 142 40.45 -25.27 0.89
C SER A 142 40.32 -26.80 0.87
N ASP A 143 39.15 -27.31 0.50
CA ASP A 143 38.89 -28.73 0.28
C ASP A 143 38.62 -29.00 -1.21
N GLN A 144 37.35 -29.05 -1.62
CA GLN A 144 37.00 -29.20 -3.04
C GLN A 144 37.03 -27.86 -3.77
N CYS A 145 36.79 -26.75 -3.06
CA CYS A 145 36.90 -25.39 -3.58
C CYS A 145 38.27 -24.78 -3.33
N LEU A 146 38.67 -23.84 -4.19
CA LEU A 146 39.72 -22.87 -3.87
C LEU A 146 39.09 -21.73 -3.07
N ILE A 147 39.57 -21.47 -1.86
CA ILE A 147 39.08 -20.36 -1.03
C ILE A 147 40.19 -19.32 -0.83
N GLU A 148 39.91 -18.07 -1.20
CA GLU A 148 40.74 -16.91 -0.90
C GLU A 148 39.98 -15.94 0.02
N GLN A 149 40.52 -15.68 1.21
CA GLN A 149 39.93 -14.74 2.16
C GLN A 149 40.74 -13.44 2.19
N ARG A 150 40.06 -12.30 2.09
CA ARG A 150 40.67 -10.97 2.06
C ARG A 150 40.10 -10.09 3.17
N GLU A 151 40.97 -9.63 4.06
CA GLU A 151 40.62 -8.80 5.21
C GLU A 151 40.79 -7.30 4.91
N LEU A 152 39.82 -6.48 5.33
CA LEU A 152 39.88 -5.03 5.24
C LEU A 152 41.07 -4.46 6.03
N GLY A 153 41.79 -3.50 5.45
CA GLY A 153 42.98 -2.88 6.05
C GLY A 153 44.26 -3.72 5.99
N ARG A 154 44.16 -5.01 5.63
CA ARG A 154 45.30 -5.93 5.46
C ARG A 154 45.49 -6.37 4.00
N ASP A 155 44.45 -6.95 3.40
CA ASP A 155 44.49 -7.53 2.04
C ASP A 155 43.67 -6.71 1.03
N MET A 156 42.84 -5.80 1.52
CA MET A 156 42.07 -4.85 0.71
C MET A 156 41.92 -3.50 1.42
N ILE A 157 41.77 -2.42 0.64
CA ILE A 157 41.63 -1.04 1.15
C ILE A 157 40.16 -0.73 1.50
N SER A 158 39.22 -1.22 0.69
CA SER A 158 37.77 -1.07 0.89
C SER A 158 37.03 -2.29 0.33
N PHE A 159 35.80 -2.54 0.77
CA PHE A 159 34.95 -3.61 0.22
C PHE A 159 34.70 -3.44 -1.28
N ALA A 160 34.35 -2.23 -1.72
CA ALA A 160 34.16 -1.92 -3.12
C ALA A 160 35.41 -2.20 -3.97
N SER A 161 36.59 -1.80 -3.50
CA SER A 161 37.86 -2.11 -4.18
C SER A 161 38.13 -3.61 -4.19
N GLY A 162 37.97 -4.29 -3.06
CA GLY A 162 38.10 -5.75 -2.95
C GLY A 162 37.23 -6.47 -3.97
N LEU A 163 35.95 -6.10 -4.05
CA LEU A 163 34.94 -6.71 -4.92
C LEU A 163 35.19 -6.42 -6.40
N LYS A 164 35.56 -5.19 -6.74
CA LYS A 164 35.93 -4.80 -8.12
C LYS A 164 37.08 -5.64 -8.66
N HIS A 165 38.08 -5.94 -7.82
CA HIS A 165 39.21 -6.78 -8.20
C HIS A 165 38.84 -8.27 -8.17
N ALA A 166 38.02 -8.71 -7.22
CA ALA A 166 37.52 -10.08 -7.13
C ALA A 166 36.86 -10.53 -8.43
N LEU A 167 36.07 -9.67 -9.09
CA LEU A 167 35.45 -9.97 -10.39
C LEU A 167 36.44 -10.29 -11.54
N ARG A 168 37.74 -10.01 -11.36
CA ARG A 168 38.80 -10.34 -12.33
C ARG A 168 39.66 -11.52 -11.88
N GLN A 169 39.35 -12.12 -10.75
CA GLN A 169 40.04 -13.29 -10.19
C GLN A 169 39.33 -14.60 -10.55
N ASP A 170 38.38 -14.57 -11.50
CA ASP A 170 37.57 -15.71 -11.91
C ASP A 170 36.82 -16.42 -10.74
N PRO A 171 36.08 -15.69 -9.88
CA PRO A 171 35.33 -16.30 -8.79
C PRO A 171 34.01 -16.92 -9.31
N ASP A 172 33.55 -17.97 -8.64
CA ASP A 172 32.18 -18.48 -8.80
C ASP A 172 31.25 -17.96 -7.70
N ILE A 173 31.78 -17.88 -6.48
CA ILE A 173 31.05 -17.50 -5.26
C ILE A 173 31.81 -16.38 -4.58
N ILE A 174 31.10 -15.31 -4.22
CA ILE A 174 31.68 -14.15 -3.54
C ILE A 174 30.93 -13.90 -2.25
N LEU A 175 31.64 -13.93 -1.12
CA LEU A 175 31.13 -13.45 0.15
C LEU A 175 31.59 -12.00 0.33
N VAL A 176 30.66 -11.06 0.35
CA VAL A 176 30.92 -9.65 0.66
C VAL A 176 30.42 -9.43 2.07
N GLY A 177 31.29 -9.03 3.01
CA GLY A 177 30.96 -8.85 4.43
C GLY A 177 29.65 -8.10 4.66
N GLU A 178 29.69 -6.77 4.64
CA GLU A 178 28.49 -5.94 4.86
C GLU A 178 28.34 -4.91 3.74
N MET A 179 27.13 -4.79 3.19
CA MET A 179 26.80 -3.75 2.20
C MET A 179 26.38 -2.48 2.92
N ARG A 180 27.35 -1.67 3.34
CA ARG A 180 27.10 -0.40 4.06
C ARG A 180 26.86 0.78 3.12
N ASP A 181 27.59 0.79 2.01
CA ASP A 181 27.64 1.91 1.09
C ASP A 181 27.10 1.54 -0.30
N LEU A 182 26.73 2.58 -1.04
CA LEU A 182 26.19 2.51 -2.39
C LEU A 182 27.12 1.78 -3.36
N GLU A 183 28.43 2.02 -3.28
CA GLU A 183 29.42 1.45 -4.19
C GLU A 183 29.51 -0.07 -4.04
N THR A 184 29.61 -0.55 -2.80
CA THR A 184 29.67 -1.97 -2.44
C THR A 184 28.36 -2.67 -2.83
N SER A 185 27.21 -2.08 -2.51
CA SER A 185 25.90 -2.62 -2.90
C SER A 185 25.76 -2.73 -4.43
N SER A 186 26.15 -1.69 -5.17
CA SER A 186 26.07 -1.66 -6.64
C SER A 186 26.93 -2.73 -7.30
N LEU A 187 28.16 -2.90 -6.81
CA LEU A 187 29.06 -3.95 -7.30
C LEU A 187 28.55 -5.35 -6.95
N ALA A 188 27.98 -5.56 -5.77
CA ALA A 188 27.45 -6.85 -5.34
C ALA A 188 26.22 -7.27 -6.18
N ILE A 189 25.30 -6.34 -6.43
CA ILE A 189 24.14 -6.59 -7.30
C ILE A 189 24.61 -6.86 -8.74
N SER A 190 25.58 -6.09 -9.26
CA SER A 190 26.15 -6.31 -10.59
C SER A 190 26.87 -7.66 -10.71
N ALA A 191 27.59 -8.08 -9.66
CA ALA A 191 28.22 -9.40 -9.59
C ALA A 191 27.18 -10.53 -9.65
N ALA A 192 26.08 -10.38 -8.90
CA ALA A 192 24.97 -11.32 -8.93
C ALA A 192 24.27 -11.37 -10.30
N GLU A 193 24.12 -10.23 -10.98
CA GLU A 193 23.55 -10.13 -12.33
C GLU A 193 24.43 -10.82 -13.38
N THR A 194 25.75 -10.65 -13.27
CA THR A 194 26.75 -11.24 -14.18
C THR A 194 26.97 -12.75 -13.98
N GLY A 195 26.22 -13.38 -13.07
CA GLY A 195 26.17 -14.84 -12.95
C GLY A 195 26.93 -15.43 -11.78
N HIS A 196 27.42 -14.61 -10.85
CA HIS A 196 28.06 -15.06 -9.61
C HIS A 196 27.02 -15.39 -8.54
N LEU A 197 27.33 -16.28 -7.61
CA LEU A 197 26.58 -16.39 -6.36
C LEU A 197 27.20 -15.44 -5.33
N VAL A 198 26.46 -14.39 -4.97
CA VAL A 198 26.90 -13.39 -4.00
C VAL A 198 26.18 -13.60 -2.68
N LEU A 199 26.95 -13.75 -1.61
CA LEU A 199 26.45 -13.81 -0.23
C LEU A 199 26.83 -12.51 0.47
N SER A 200 25.91 -11.90 1.21
CA SER A 200 26.24 -10.69 2.00
C SER A 200 25.36 -10.48 3.21
N THR A 201 25.68 -9.47 4.02
CA THR A 201 24.94 -9.09 5.22
C THR A 201 24.50 -7.63 5.24
N LEU A 202 23.40 -7.39 5.97
CA LEU A 202 22.91 -6.07 6.39
C LEU A 202 22.44 -6.16 7.86
N HIS A 203 22.31 -5.01 8.54
CA HIS A 203 21.74 -4.92 9.89
C HIS A 203 20.26 -4.55 9.89
N THR A 204 19.47 -5.24 9.08
CA THR A 204 18.01 -5.10 9.03
C THR A 204 17.33 -6.27 9.72
N VAL A 205 16.25 -6.00 10.46
CA VAL A 205 15.59 -6.99 11.31
C VAL A 205 14.59 -7.88 10.57
N ASN A 206 14.14 -7.50 9.38
CA ASN A 206 13.22 -8.29 8.56
C ASN A 206 13.48 -8.16 7.05
N ALA A 207 12.84 -9.03 6.27
CA ALA A 207 13.08 -9.15 4.84
C ALA A 207 12.57 -7.94 4.04
N SER A 208 11.41 -7.38 4.38
CA SER A 208 10.88 -6.17 3.72
C SER A 208 11.80 -4.97 3.92
N GLN A 209 12.26 -4.72 5.15
CA GLN A 209 13.18 -3.64 5.47
C GLN A 209 14.53 -3.84 4.79
N THR A 210 15.00 -5.09 4.64
CA THR A 210 16.23 -5.38 3.89
C THR A 210 16.12 -4.90 2.45
N VAL A 211 14.99 -5.19 1.79
CA VAL A 211 14.75 -4.75 0.41
C VAL A 211 14.65 -3.23 0.34
N SER A 212 13.89 -2.59 1.22
CA SER A 212 13.79 -1.12 1.29
C SER A 212 15.17 -0.49 1.49
N ARG A 213 15.93 -0.94 2.50
CA ARG A 213 17.23 -0.39 2.86
C ARG A 213 18.23 -0.43 1.70
N ILE A 214 18.21 -1.48 0.88
CA ILE A 214 19.06 -1.55 -0.32
C ILE A 214 18.63 -0.51 -1.34
N ILE A 215 17.33 -0.33 -1.56
CA ILE A 215 16.81 0.66 -2.53
C ILE A 215 17.10 2.08 -2.04
N ASP A 216 16.94 2.34 -0.74
CA ASP A 216 17.10 3.65 -0.11
C ASP A 216 18.58 4.11 -0.06
N MET A 217 19.54 3.22 -0.30
CA MET A 217 20.95 3.60 -0.50
C MET A 217 21.16 4.37 -1.82
N TYR A 218 20.23 4.27 -2.77
CA TYR A 218 20.37 4.87 -4.10
C TYR A 218 19.60 6.19 -4.20
N PRO A 219 20.15 7.18 -4.94
CA PRO A 219 19.44 8.41 -5.26
C PRO A 219 18.09 8.13 -5.95
N SER A 220 17.09 8.96 -5.68
CA SER A 220 15.69 8.78 -6.15
C SER A 220 15.56 8.48 -7.65
N GLY A 221 16.39 9.11 -8.49
CA GLY A 221 16.42 8.88 -9.94
C GLY A 221 16.86 7.45 -10.36
N GLN A 222 17.60 6.76 -9.51
CA GLN A 222 18.13 5.41 -9.77
C GLN A 222 17.35 4.30 -9.06
N GLN A 223 16.49 4.63 -8.09
CA GLN A 223 15.77 3.64 -7.30
C GLN A 223 14.92 2.70 -8.15
N ASN A 224 14.26 3.19 -9.22
CA ASN A 224 13.47 2.34 -10.10
C ASN A 224 14.30 1.34 -10.91
N GLN A 225 15.51 1.74 -11.32
CA GLN A 225 16.45 0.87 -12.00
C GLN A 225 16.94 -0.24 -11.05
N ILE A 226 17.35 0.14 -9.84
CA ILE A 226 17.85 -0.83 -8.85
C ILE A 226 16.76 -1.75 -8.35
N ARG A 227 15.55 -1.24 -8.14
CA ARG A 227 14.38 -2.05 -7.83
C ARG A 227 14.15 -3.13 -8.90
N SER A 228 14.30 -2.77 -10.18
CA SER A 228 14.19 -3.72 -11.29
C SER A 228 15.32 -4.76 -11.27
N MET A 229 16.57 -4.33 -11.05
CA MET A 229 17.75 -5.20 -10.98
C MET A 229 17.74 -6.11 -9.74
N LEU A 230 17.34 -5.60 -8.59
CA LEU A 230 17.18 -6.36 -7.35
C LEU A 230 16.06 -7.40 -7.51
N SER A 231 14.98 -7.05 -8.23
CA SER A 231 13.88 -7.99 -8.51
C SER A 231 14.33 -9.21 -9.32
N THR A 232 15.43 -9.13 -10.07
CA THR A 232 15.95 -10.26 -10.88
C THR A 232 17.12 -10.97 -10.21
N THR A 233 17.98 -10.24 -9.49
CA THR A 233 19.20 -10.78 -8.86
C THR A 233 18.94 -11.44 -7.50
N LEU A 234 18.07 -10.85 -6.66
CA LEU A 234 17.80 -11.36 -5.31
C LEU A 234 17.17 -12.76 -5.36
N GLN A 235 17.71 -13.67 -4.55
CA GLN A 235 17.24 -15.06 -4.44
C GLN A 235 16.56 -15.31 -3.09
N ALA A 236 17.15 -14.83 -2.00
CA ALA A 236 16.60 -14.99 -0.67
C ALA A 236 17.11 -13.93 0.32
N VAL A 237 16.30 -13.67 1.34
CA VAL A 237 16.68 -12.89 2.53
C VAL A 237 16.39 -13.75 3.76
N ILE A 238 17.38 -13.89 4.64
CA ILE A 238 17.31 -14.63 5.90
C ILE A 238 17.58 -13.64 7.03
N SER A 239 16.56 -13.25 7.78
CA SER A 239 16.72 -12.36 8.93
C SER A 239 16.77 -13.17 10.22
N GLN A 240 17.81 -13.00 11.04
CA GLN A 240 18.12 -13.85 12.19
C GLN A 240 18.06 -13.09 13.52
N THR A 241 17.55 -13.77 14.55
CA THR A 241 17.58 -13.33 15.95
C THR A 241 18.00 -14.51 16.82
N LEU A 242 18.99 -14.33 17.71
CA LEU A 242 19.45 -15.39 18.61
C LEU A 242 18.74 -15.36 19.96
N PHE A 243 18.33 -16.53 20.42
CA PHE A 243 17.73 -16.76 21.72
C PHE A 243 18.61 -17.64 22.59
N THR A 244 18.60 -17.39 23.91
CA THR A 244 19.19 -18.31 24.89
C THR A 244 18.32 -19.55 24.97
N ARG A 245 18.95 -20.72 24.91
CA ARG A 245 18.25 -22.00 25.04
C ARG A 245 17.84 -22.25 26.49
N SER A 246 16.62 -22.72 26.68
CA SER A 246 16.06 -23.13 27.98
C SER A 246 16.24 -24.63 28.25
N ASP A 247 16.41 -25.45 27.21
CA ASP A 247 16.55 -26.90 27.31
C ASP A 247 17.99 -27.34 27.63
N ARG A 248 18.99 -26.63 27.09
CA ARG A 248 20.43 -26.90 27.28
C ARG A 248 21.24 -25.62 27.18
N PRO A 249 22.47 -25.57 27.73
CA PRO A 249 23.35 -24.43 27.54
C PRO A 249 23.63 -24.16 26.06
N GLY A 250 23.45 -22.91 25.62
CA GLY A 250 23.73 -22.48 24.24
C GLY A 250 22.72 -21.47 23.71
N MET A 251 22.86 -21.14 22.43
CA MET A 251 21.96 -20.23 21.71
C MET A 251 21.25 -20.97 20.58
N VAL A 252 20.08 -20.50 20.16
CA VAL A 252 19.33 -20.99 18.99
C VAL A 252 18.86 -19.80 18.14
N PRO A 253 18.97 -19.86 16.79
CA PRO A 253 18.43 -18.82 15.93
C PRO A 253 16.93 -19.02 15.67
N ALA A 254 16.14 -17.96 15.84
CA ALA A 254 14.86 -17.80 15.14
C ALA A 254 15.13 -17.07 13.83
N VAL A 255 14.48 -17.49 12.75
CA VAL A 255 14.73 -16.92 11.42
C VAL A 255 13.45 -16.58 10.67
N GLU A 256 13.42 -15.39 10.08
CA GLU A 256 12.53 -15.06 8.98
C GLU A 256 13.20 -15.44 7.65
N THR A 257 12.45 -16.09 6.75
CA THR A 257 12.96 -16.50 5.45
C THR A 257 12.04 -16.03 4.33
N LEU A 258 12.56 -15.16 3.47
CA LEU A 258 11.96 -14.73 2.22
C LEU A 258 12.66 -15.43 1.05
N LEU A 259 11.89 -16.07 0.17
CA LEU A 259 12.39 -16.53 -1.13
C LEU A 259 11.84 -15.64 -2.24
N CYS A 260 12.69 -15.21 -3.18
CA CYS A 260 12.29 -14.31 -4.26
C CYS A 260 11.57 -15.05 -5.40
N THR A 261 10.33 -15.45 -5.13
CA THR A 261 9.39 -16.03 -6.10
C THR A 261 8.91 -14.98 -7.11
N PRO A 262 8.32 -15.37 -8.25
CA PRO A 262 7.76 -14.40 -9.21
C PRO A 262 6.81 -13.37 -8.59
N ALA A 263 6.04 -13.76 -7.56
CA ALA A 263 5.18 -12.84 -6.82
C ALA A 263 6.00 -11.77 -6.07
N VAL A 264 7.01 -12.18 -5.29
CA VAL A 264 7.91 -11.26 -4.57
C VAL A 264 8.65 -10.35 -5.54
N ARG A 265 9.15 -10.88 -6.66
CA ARG A 265 9.85 -10.09 -7.68
C ARG A 265 8.96 -8.99 -8.27
N ASN A 266 7.68 -9.29 -8.51
CA ASN A 266 6.72 -8.28 -8.94
C ASN A 266 6.44 -7.25 -7.85
N LEU A 267 6.29 -7.66 -6.58
CA LEU A 267 6.12 -6.72 -5.47
C LEU A 267 7.30 -5.75 -5.34
N ILE A 268 8.53 -6.26 -5.51
CA ILE A 268 9.73 -5.42 -5.53
C ILE A 268 9.61 -4.42 -6.70
N ARG A 269 9.38 -4.89 -7.93
CA ARG A 269 9.32 -4.04 -9.14
C ARG A 269 8.24 -2.95 -9.08
N GLU A 270 7.08 -3.26 -8.52
CA GLU A 270 5.92 -2.36 -8.43
C GLU A 270 5.94 -1.44 -7.20
N ASN A 271 7.04 -1.42 -6.43
CA ASN A 271 7.16 -0.67 -5.18
C ASN A 271 6.09 -1.03 -4.12
N LYS A 272 5.78 -2.32 -3.98
CA LYS A 272 4.81 -2.87 -3.01
C LYS A 272 5.51 -3.71 -1.94
N ILE A 273 6.63 -3.21 -1.43
CA ILE A 273 7.51 -3.92 -0.48
C ILE A 273 6.77 -4.23 0.83
N PHE A 274 5.84 -3.36 1.24
CA PHE A 274 4.99 -3.55 2.43
C PHE A 274 4.06 -4.78 2.36
N GLU A 275 3.83 -5.36 1.17
CA GLU A 275 3.05 -6.59 1.02
C GLU A 275 3.88 -7.88 1.20
N ILE A 276 5.21 -7.77 1.24
CA ILE A 276 6.12 -8.93 1.37
C ILE A 276 5.80 -9.79 2.63
N PRO A 277 5.55 -9.22 3.82
CA PRO A 277 5.20 -10.02 5.00
C PRO A 277 3.99 -10.94 4.78
N ASN A 278 2.96 -10.48 4.05
CA ASN A 278 1.79 -11.30 3.72
C ASN A 278 2.14 -12.47 2.79
N VAL A 279 3.08 -12.25 1.85
CA VAL A 279 3.56 -13.33 0.98
C VAL A 279 4.36 -14.36 1.77
N ILE A 280 5.20 -13.93 2.72
CA ILE A 280 5.93 -14.83 3.62
C ILE A 280 4.94 -15.69 4.42
N GLU A 281 3.93 -15.08 5.05
CA GLU A 281 2.93 -15.82 5.84
C GLU A 281 2.14 -16.85 5.02
N THR A 282 1.81 -16.52 3.77
CA THR A 282 1.00 -17.40 2.90
C THR A 282 1.83 -18.45 2.14
N SER A 283 3.15 -18.31 2.07
CA SER A 283 4.05 -19.17 1.29
C SER A 283 4.83 -20.20 2.12
N ARG A 284 4.29 -20.62 3.28
CA ARG A 284 4.97 -21.58 4.17
C ARG A 284 5.30 -22.91 3.51
N ALA A 285 4.46 -23.37 2.57
CA ALA A 285 4.64 -24.65 1.87
C ALA A 285 5.95 -24.75 1.07
N ILE A 286 6.51 -23.63 0.60
CA ILE A 286 7.79 -23.61 -0.13
C ILE A 286 8.99 -23.32 0.78
N GLY A 287 8.78 -23.21 2.09
CA GLY A 287 9.81 -22.97 3.09
C GLY A 287 9.97 -21.52 3.52
N MET A 288 9.08 -20.60 3.11
CA MET A 288 9.06 -19.26 3.73
C MET A 288 8.55 -19.35 5.17
N CYS A 289 9.06 -18.51 6.04
CA CYS A 289 8.63 -18.45 7.43
C CYS A 289 8.76 -17.02 7.94
N SER A 290 7.76 -16.52 8.67
CA SER A 290 7.89 -15.26 9.40
C SER A 290 8.69 -15.44 10.69
N LEU A 291 9.29 -14.35 11.20
CA LEU A 291 10.04 -14.41 12.46
C LEU A 291 9.16 -14.92 13.61
N ASP A 292 7.96 -14.37 13.79
CA ASP A 292 7.01 -14.78 14.83
C ASP A 292 6.64 -16.27 14.74
N SER A 293 6.53 -16.82 13.52
CA SER A 293 6.25 -18.25 13.34
C SER A 293 7.43 -19.11 13.77
N SER A 294 8.66 -18.67 13.50
CA SER A 294 9.89 -19.34 13.93
C SER A 294 10.04 -19.28 15.46
N ILE A 295 9.77 -18.12 16.08
CA ILE A 295 9.76 -17.95 17.54
C ILE A 295 8.72 -18.87 18.18
N ALA A 296 7.49 -18.91 17.64
CA ALA A 296 6.43 -19.79 18.15
C ALA A 296 6.84 -21.26 18.09
N GLU A 297 7.48 -21.71 17.00
CA GLU A 297 7.97 -23.08 16.86
C GLU A 297 9.04 -23.41 17.90
N LEU A 298 10.01 -22.52 18.14
CA LEU A 298 11.02 -22.69 19.18
C LEU A 298 10.41 -22.77 20.58
N TYR A 299 9.37 -21.97 20.86
CA TYR A 299 8.66 -22.01 22.14
C TYR A 299 7.90 -23.32 22.33
N PHE A 300 7.12 -23.75 21.33
CA PHE A 300 6.35 -24.99 21.41
C PHE A 300 7.24 -26.24 21.50
N ASN A 301 8.45 -26.18 20.94
CA ASN A 301 9.47 -27.21 21.09
C ASN A 301 10.21 -27.16 22.45
N GLY A 302 9.82 -26.25 23.35
CA GLY A 302 10.44 -26.09 24.67
C GLY A 302 11.89 -25.60 24.62
N THR A 303 12.29 -24.96 23.52
CA THR A 303 13.68 -24.50 23.34
C THR A 303 13.89 -23.11 23.94
N ILE A 304 12.88 -22.25 23.97
CA ILE A 304 12.96 -20.88 24.52
C ILE A 304 11.85 -20.62 25.53
N THR A 305 12.05 -19.63 26.41
CA THR A 305 11.05 -19.23 27.43
C THR A 305 9.92 -18.41 26.80
N LYS A 306 8.77 -18.32 27.50
CA LYS A 306 7.63 -17.50 27.03
C LYS A 306 8.01 -16.02 27.03
N GLU A 307 8.73 -15.62 28.07
CA GLU A 307 9.17 -14.25 28.32
C GLU A 307 10.10 -13.78 27.19
N ASP A 308 11.11 -14.58 26.84
CA ASP A 308 12.02 -14.27 25.73
C ASP A 308 11.28 -14.24 24.39
N ALA A 309 10.37 -15.19 24.16
CA ALA A 309 9.58 -15.27 22.93
C ALA A 309 8.75 -14.00 22.69
N ILE A 310 8.08 -13.48 23.72
CA ILE A 310 7.25 -12.26 23.60
C ILE A 310 8.13 -11.01 23.44
N ALA A 311 9.25 -10.94 24.17
CA ALA A 311 10.12 -9.76 24.18
C ALA A 311 10.75 -9.44 22.81
N GLN A 312 10.99 -10.46 21.99
CA GLN A 312 11.65 -10.34 20.69
C GLN A 312 10.70 -10.58 19.49
N ALA A 313 9.39 -10.64 19.75
CA ALA A 313 8.39 -10.80 18.71
C ALA A 313 8.18 -9.52 17.91
N VAL A 314 7.89 -9.64 16.62
CA VAL A 314 7.49 -8.51 15.78
C VAL A 314 6.11 -8.00 16.22
N TYR A 315 5.20 -8.90 16.55
CA TYR A 315 3.87 -8.58 17.07
C TYR A 315 3.62 -9.27 18.43
N PRO A 316 4.09 -8.69 19.55
CA PRO A 316 4.00 -9.29 20.88
C PRO A 316 2.59 -9.73 21.28
N ASP A 317 1.56 -8.90 21.03
CA ASP A 317 0.16 -9.22 21.35
C ASP A 317 -0.38 -10.40 20.53
N LYS A 318 -0.03 -10.46 19.23
CA LYS A 318 -0.45 -11.54 18.33
C LYS A 318 0.22 -12.84 18.74
N LEU A 319 1.52 -12.78 19.02
CA LEU A 319 2.29 -13.93 19.47
C LEU A 319 1.80 -14.39 20.85
N GLU A 320 1.62 -13.52 21.83
CA GLU A 320 1.11 -13.91 23.15
C GLU A 320 -0.25 -14.61 23.02
N ARG A 321 -1.17 -14.07 22.23
CA ARG A 321 -2.45 -14.74 21.94
C ARG A 321 -2.26 -16.10 21.28
N GLN A 322 -1.24 -16.28 20.45
CA GLN A 322 -0.91 -17.56 19.82
C GLN A 322 -0.28 -18.55 20.81
N LEU A 323 0.65 -18.10 21.66
CA LEU A 323 1.33 -18.91 22.67
C LEU A 323 0.38 -19.37 23.78
N VAL A 324 -0.56 -18.52 24.19
CA VAL A 324 -1.62 -18.85 25.16
C VAL A 324 -2.66 -19.82 24.56
N LYS A 325 -2.67 -20.03 23.23
CA LYS A 325 -3.71 -20.78 22.50
C LYS A 325 -3.25 -22.10 21.84
N GLY A 326 -2.17 -22.75 22.27
CA GLY A 326 -1.86 -24.13 21.81
C GLY A 326 -2.74 -25.18 22.51
N SER A 327 -3.35 -26.19 21.88
CA SER A 327 -3.22 -26.77 20.52
C SER A 327 -4.56 -27.24 19.92
N ASP A 328 -5.67 -26.57 20.25
CA ASP A 328 -6.90 -26.55 19.43
C ASP A 328 -7.87 -25.40 19.77
N GLY A 329 -7.60 -24.63 20.84
CA GLY A 329 -8.28 -23.36 21.12
C GLY A 329 -9.81 -23.48 21.27
N LYS A 330 -10.34 -24.69 21.44
CA LYS A 330 -11.76 -24.96 21.63
C LYS A 330 -11.94 -25.64 22.96
N ILE A 331 -12.77 -25.08 23.82
CA ILE A 331 -13.35 -25.84 24.92
C ILE A 331 -14.15 -26.98 24.28
N ARG A 332 -13.64 -28.21 24.37
CA ARG A 332 -14.37 -29.40 23.95
C ARG A 332 -15.21 -29.88 25.13
N THR A 333 -16.50 -29.64 25.07
CA THR A 333 -17.47 -30.27 25.96
C THR A 333 -17.86 -31.62 25.38
N GLY A 334 -17.80 -32.67 26.20
CA GLY A 334 -18.09 -34.04 25.80
C GLY A 334 -18.49 -34.91 26.98
N VAL A 335 -19.04 -36.09 26.70
CA VAL A 335 -19.44 -37.07 27.71
C VAL A 335 -18.55 -38.31 27.55
N LEU A 336 -17.93 -38.74 28.64
CA LEU A 336 -17.06 -39.92 28.75
C LEU A 336 -17.67 -40.85 29.80
N SER A 337 -17.72 -42.15 29.52
CA SER A 337 -18.06 -43.16 30.54
C SER A 337 -16.82 -43.50 31.37
N ALA A 338 -16.92 -43.37 32.69
CA ALA A 338 -15.88 -43.76 33.64
C ALA A 338 -16.52 -44.10 35.00
N ASP A 339 -15.86 -44.94 35.78
CA ASP A 339 -16.37 -45.41 37.09
C ASP A 339 -16.40 -44.30 38.16
N SER A 340 -15.66 -43.21 37.96
CA SER A 340 -15.66 -42.03 38.83
C SER A 340 -15.16 -40.78 38.11
N ALA A 341 -15.49 -39.59 38.62
CA ALA A 341 -14.99 -38.31 38.09
C ALA A 341 -13.45 -38.22 38.12
N THR A 342 -12.81 -38.84 39.12
CA THR A 342 -11.34 -38.92 39.23
C THR A 342 -10.73 -39.83 38.16
N SER A 343 -11.40 -40.93 37.82
CA SER A 343 -10.99 -41.82 36.73
C SER A 343 -11.14 -41.15 35.36
N ALA A 344 -12.26 -40.44 35.15
CA ALA A 344 -12.49 -39.63 33.95
C ALA A 344 -11.40 -38.57 33.74
N ALA A 345 -11.01 -37.84 34.80
CA ALA A 345 -9.97 -36.83 34.73
C ALA A 345 -8.57 -37.39 34.44
N THR A 346 -8.29 -38.64 34.85
CA THR A 346 -7.02 -39.33 34.58
C THR A 346 -6.95 -39.81 33.13
N VAL A 347 -8.03 -40.38 32.61
CA VAL A 347 -8.12 -40.78 31.19
C VAL A 347 -7.93 -39.58 30.26
N LEU A 348 -8.53 -38.44 30.59
CA LEU A 348 -8.38 -37.20 29.82
C LEU A 348 -6.96 -36.63 29.89
N ARG A 349 -6.31 -36.64 31.06
CA ARG A 349 -4.91 -36.23 31.18
C ARG A 349 -3.96 -37.09 30.36
N ASN A 350 -4.19 -38.41 30.33
CA ASN A 350 -3.39 -39.35 29.51
C ASN A 350 -3.57 -39.14 28.00
N GLN A 351 -4.66 -38.49 27.57
CA GLN A 351 -4.90 -38.11 26.17
C GLN A 351 -4.29 -36.74 25.81
N GLY A 352 -3.51 -36.13 26.73
CA GLY A 352 -2.84 -34.86 26.49
C GLY A 352 -3.76 -33.63 26.55
N VAL A 353 -4.96 -33.76 27.11
CA VAL A 353 -5.90 -32.63 27.28
C VAL A 353 -5.92 -32.11 28.72
N HIS A 354 -6.07 -30.78 28.88
CA HIS A 354 -6.15 -30.14 30.19
C HIS A 354 -7.61 -30.08 30.67
N VAL A 355 -7.90 -30.74 31.81
CA VAL A 355 -9.27 -30.86 32.34
C VAL A 355 -9.66 -29.58 33.10
N MET A 356 -10.77 -28.93 32.70
CA MET A 356 -11.27 -27.71 33.35
C MET A 356 -12.41 -27.98 34.36
N SER A 357 -13.32 -28.90 34.04
CA SER A 357 -14.43 -29.33 34.90
C SER A 357 -14.90 -30.73 34.52
N VAL A 358 -15.37 -31.51 35.49
CA VAL A 358 -15.94 -32.86 35.30
C VAL A 358 -17.21 -32.97 36.14
N ASP A 359 -18.36 -32.99 35.48
CA ASP A 359 -19.68 -33.13 36.11
C ASP A 359 -20.35 -34.43 35.66
N GLN A 360 -21.11 -35.06 36.57
CA GLN A 360 -21.86 -36.28 36.25
C GLN A 360 -23.07 -35.92 35.37
N ALA A 361 -23.09 -36.41 34.13
CA ALA A 361 -24.23 -36.24 33.24
C ALA A 361 -25.46 -37.00 33.82
N LYS A 362 -26.55 -36.27 34.09
CA LYS A 362 -27.82 -36.87 34.50
C LYS A 362 -28.41 -37.65 33.33
N GLU A 363 -28.63 -38.94 33.52
CA GLU A 363 -29.32 -39.80 32.54
C GLU A 363 -30.76 -39.33 32.32
N GLY A 364 -31.09 -39.05 31.05
CA GLY A 364 -32.46 -39.00 30.54
C GLY A 364 -33.08 -37.61 30.45
N VAL A 365 -33.12 -37.05 29.23
CA VAL A 365 -34.37 -36.78 28.47
C VAL A 365 -34.02 -36.69 26.98
N ALA A 366 -34.44 -37.71 26.22
CA ALA A 366 -34.55 -37.64 24.79
C ALA A 366 -35.84 -36.88 24.41
N GLN A 367 -35.72 -35.61 24.06
CA GLN A 367 -36.71 -34.90 23.25
C GLN A 367 -36.15 -33.58 22.70
N SER A 368 -35.67 -33.61 21.46
CA SER A 368 -36.20 -32.80 20.36
C SER A 368 -35.22 -32.84 19.19
N GLY A 369 -35.58 -33.65 18.18
CA GLY A 369 -34.84 -33.92 16.94
C GLY A 369 -34.73 -32.73 15.97
N LEU A 370 -34.65 -31.50 16.50
CA LEU A 370 -34.54 -30.27 15.71
C LEU A 370 -33.12 -29.69 15.75
N LEU A 371 -32.38 -29.90 16.84
CA LEU A 371 -31.01 -29.38 17.03
C LEU A 371 -29.92 -30.27 16.41
N ALA A 372 -30.14 -31.58 16.32
CA ALA A 372 -29.21 -32.49 15.62
C ALA A 372 -29.27 -32.33 14.08
N SER A 373 -30.43 -31.94 13.54
CA SER A 373 -30.56 -31.61 12.12
C SER A 373 -29.97 -30.22 11.77
N LEU A 374 -29.79 -29.35 12.75
CA LEU A 374 -29.22 -28.01 12.56
C LEU A 374 -27.68 -28.02 12.61
N SER A 375 -27.04 -28.93 13.35
CA SER A 375 -25.57 -29.02 13.39
C SER A 375 -24.97 -29.72 12.15
N SER A 376 -25.72 -30.59 11.47
CA SER A 376 -25.34 -31.16 10.17
C SER A 376 -25.57 -30.22 8.99
N MET A 377 -26.25 -29.07 9.20
CA MET A 377 -26.51 -28.06 8.17
C MET A 377 -25.43 -26.98 8.06
N ASN A 378 -24.43 -26.95 8.95
CA ASN A 378 -23.38 -25.92 8.93
C ASN A 378 -22.09 -26.34 8.19
N THR A 379 -22.14 -27.37 7.34
CA THR A 379 -21.10 -27.50 6.32
C THR A 379 -21.29 -26.35 5.34
N LYS A 380 -20.44 -25.31 5.45
CA LYS A 380 -20.38 -24.20 4.47
C LYS A 380 -20.47 -24.79 3.07
N LYS A 381 -21.31 -24.20 2.21
CA LYS A 381 -21.43 -24.65 0.81
C LYS A 381 -20.10 -24.42 0.09
N PRO A 382 -19.67 -25.31 -0.81
CA PRO A 382 -18.45 -25.10 -1.58
C PRO A 382 -18.50 -23.78 -2.35
N THR A 383 -17.36 -23.09 -2.41
CA THR A 383 -17.26 -21.76 -3.04
C THR A 383 -16.58 -21.84 -4.41
N GLN A 384 -16.72 -20.80 -5.23
CA GLN A 384 -16.01 -20.69 -6.52
C GLN A 384 -14.48 -20.76 -6.37
N LYS A 385 -13.93 -20.37 -5.21
CA LYS A 385 -12.51 -20.54 -4.90
C LYS A 385 -12.11 -22.02 -4.88
N ASN A 386 -12.94 -22.89 -4.29
CA ASN A 386 -12.66 -24.32 -4.26
C ASN A 386 -12.66 -24.93 -5.68
N VAL A 387 -13.54 -24.44 -6.55
CA VAL A 387 -13.59 -24.85 -7.96
C VAL A 387 -12.34 -24.39 -8.70
N LEU A 388 -11.85 -23.17 -8.45
CA LEU A 388 -10.59 -22.68 -9.00
C LEU A 388 -9.41 -23.56 -8.58
N ASP A 389 -9.24 -23.77 -7.27
CA ASP A 389 -8.13 -24.55 -6.72
C ASP A 389 -8.13 -25.98 -7.29
N PHE A 390 -9.30 -26.63 -7.34
CA PHE A 390 -9.49 -27.93 -7.96
C PHE A 390 -9.12 -27.94 -9.45
N THR A 391 -9.57 -26.94 -10.21
CA THR A 391 -9.34 -26.88 -11.66
C THR A 391 -7.86 -26.64 -11.96
N THR A 392 -7.21 -25.76 -11.20
CA THR A 392 -5.76 -25.49 -11.32
C THR A 392 -4.94 -26.73 -10.98
N GLN A 393 -5.25 -27.40 -9.87
CA GLN A 393 -4.55 -28.64 -9.50
C GLN A 393 -4.78 -29.74 -10.54
N LEU A 394 -6.01 -29.91 -11.01
CA LEU A 394 -6.32 -30.89 -12.04
C LEU A 394 -5.54 -30.60 -13.33
N ALA A 395 -5.48 -29.34 -13.77
CA ALA A 395 -4.69 -28.94 -14.93
C ALA A 395 -3.22 -29.33 -14.80
N VAL A 396 -2.60 -29.02 -13.66
CA VAL A 396 -1.18 -29.34 -13.38
C VAL A 396 -0.94 -30.85 -13.38
N MET A 397 -1.81 -31.62 -12.73
CA MET A 397 -1.67 -33.08 -12.63
C MET A 397 -1.82 -33.74 -14.01
N ILE A 398 -2.81 -33.34 -14.81
CA ILE A 398 -2.99 -33.88 -16.17
C ILE A 398 -1.81 -33.48 -17.07
N ARG A 399 -1.32 -32.24 -16.97
CA ARG A 399 -0.14 -31.78 -17.73
C ARG A 399 1.13 -32.56 -17.36
N ALA A 400 1.25 -32.98 -16.11
CA ALA A 400 2.31 -33.87 -15.64
C ALA A 400 2.13 -35.34 -16.10
N GLY A 401 1.11 -35.64 -16.90
CA GLY A 401 0.82 -36.98 -17.43
C GLY A 401 0.09 -37.90 -16.45
N ILE A 402 -0.39 -37.38 -15.32
CA ILE A 402 -1.13 -38.18 -14.33
C ILE A 402 -2.53 -38.47 -14.87
N ASN A 403 -2.98 -39.71 -14.75
CA ASN A 403 -4.33 -40.12 -15.17
C ASN A 403 -5.40 -39.34 -14.37
N LEU A 404 -6.46 -38.88 -15.05
CA LEU A 404 -7.61 -38.18 -14.46
C LEU A 404 -8.13 -38.85 -13.18
N ARG A 405 -8.22 -40.18 -13.14
CA ARG A 405 -8.68 -40.91 -11.94
C ARG A 405 -7.76 -40.70 -10.74
N SER A 406 -6.45 -40.86 -10.94
CA SER A 406 -5.44 -40.67 -9.90
C SER A 406 -5.31 -39.20 -9.48
N ALA A 407 -5.48 -38.27 -10.42
CA ALA A 407 -5.51 -36.85 -10.12
C ALA A 407 -6.72 -36.48 -9.25
N LEU A 408 -7.92 -36.97 -9.56
CA LEU A 408 -9.12 -36.76 -8.76
C LEU A 408 -8.97 -37.31 -7.33
N ASP A 409 -8.34 -38.47 -7.17
CA ASP A 409 -8.09 -39.08 -5.86
C ASP A 409 -7.12 -38.24 -5.02
N GLY A 410 -5.97 -37.87 -5.60
CA GLY A 410 -4.99 -37.02 -4.92
C GLY A 410 -5.54 -35.67 -4.50
N ILE A 411 -6.37 -35.04 -5.34
CA ILE A 411 -7.02 -33.76 -5.02
C ILE A 411 -8.09 -33.93 -3.95
N ALA A 412 -8.85 -35.04 -3.95
CA ALA A 412 -9.83 -35.33 -2.91
C ALA A 412 -9.18 -35.47 -1.53
N ASP A 413 -7.98 -36.07 -1.45
CA ASP A 413 -7.27 -36.24 -0.18
C ASP A 413 -6.65 -34.97 0.37
N GLN A 414 -6.23 -34.05 -0.50
CA GLN A 414 -5.70 -32.74 -0.11
C GLN A 414 -6.79 -31.71 0.22
N THR A 415 -8.05 -31.97 -0.14
CA THR A 415 -9.13 -31.00 0.05
C THR A 415 -9.66 -30.99 1.50
N ASP A 416 -9.40 -29.90 2.23
CA ASP A 416 -9.91 -29.69 3.60
C ASP A 416 -11.45 -29.55 3.68
N HIS A 417 -12.06 -29.06 2.59
CA HIS A 417 -13.48 -28.72 2.58
C HIS A 417 -14.37 -29.96 2.40
N LYS A 418 -14.87 -30.52 3.50
CA LYS A 418 -15.66 -31.78 3.56
C LYS A 418 -16.77 -31.90 2.49
N ALA A 419 -17.58 -30.85 2.29
CA ALA A 419 -18.67 -30.90 1.32
C ALA A 419 -18.17 -30.89 -0.14
N PHE A 420 -16.99 -30.33 -0.40
CA PHE A 420 -16.41 -30.29 -1.74
C PHE A 420 -15.61 -31.57 -2.01
N LYS A 421 -14.93 -32.12 -1.00
CA LYS A 421 -14.36 -33.48 -1.05
C LYS A 421 -15.40 -34.51 -1.46
N LYS A 422 -16.63 -34.43 -0.92
CA LYS A 422 -17.75 -35.30 -1.35
C LYS A 422 -18.05 -35.17 -2.84
N VAL A 423 -18.10 -33.94 -3.37
CA VAL A 423 -18.31 -33.69 -4.81
C VAL A 423 -17.18 -34.30 -5.64
N ILE A 424 -15.92 -34.13 -5.25
CA ILE A 424 -14.77 -34.70 -5.97
C ILE A 424 -14.81 -36.24 -5.95
N MET A 425 -15.18 -36.84 -4.82
CA MET A 425 -15.35 -38.29 -4.70
C MET A 425 -16.51 -38.82 -5.58
N GLU A 426 -17.60 -38.06 -5.70
CA GLU A 426 -18.69 -38.38 -6.63
C GLU A 426 -18.22 -38.30 -8.09
N LEU A 427 -17.46 -37.26 -8.47
CA LEU A 427 -16.85 -37.13 -9.80
C LEU A 427 -15.89 -38.29 -10.09
N LYS A 428 -15.04 -38.68 -9.13
CA LYS A 428 -14.14 -39.83 -9.23
C LYS A 428 -14.94 -41.11 -9.52
N SER A 429 -15.99 -41.37 -8.74
CA SER A 429 -16.82 -42.57 -8.88
C SER A 429 -17.51 -42.63 -10.25
N ASP A 430 -18.01 -41.50 -10.76
CA ASP A 430 -18.61 -41.44 -12.10
C ASP A 430 -17.57 -41.72 -13.20
N VAL A 431 -16.37 -41.15 -13.11
CA VAL A 431 -15.28 -41.41 -14.07
C VAL A 431 -14.79 -42.86 -13.99
N GLU A 432 -14.70 -43.45 -12.79
CA GLU A 432 -14.38 -44.87 -12.58
C GLU A 432 -15.45 -45.80 -13.16
N SER A 433 -16.71 -45.38 -13.15
CA SER A 433 -17.82 -46.11 -13.79
C SER A 433 -17.81 -46.02 -15.33
N GLY A 434 -16.86 -45.30 -15.92
CA GLY A 434 -16.70 -45.16 -17.36
C GLY A 434 -17.50 -44.02 -18.01
N LYS A 435 -18.10 -43.13 -17.20
CA LYS A 435 -18.76 -41.93 -17.73
C LYS A 435 -17.73 -40.89 -18.15
N GLN A 436 -18.12 -40.05 -19.11
CA GLN A 436 -17.33 -38.87 -19.46
C GLN A 436 -17.29 -37.91 -18.27
N PHE A 437 -16.16 -37.24 -18.06
CA PHE A 437 -15.98 -36.31 -16.95
C PHE A 437 -16.89 -35.08 -17.11
N SER A 438 -17.14 -34.63 -18.33
CA SER A 438 -18.13 -33.58 -18.62
C SER A 438 -19.55 -33.96 -18.15
N GLU A 439 -19.96 -35.22 -18.28
CA GLU A 439 -21.26 -35.71 -17.77
C GLU A 439 -21.32 -35.75 -16.24
N ALA A 440 -20.22 -36.11 -15.59
CA ALA A 440 -20.13 -36.10 -14.13
C ALA A 440 -20.31 -34.68 -13.56
N LEU A 441 -19.72 -33.67 -14.22
CA LEU A 441 -19.83 -32.26 -13.82
C LEU A 441 -21.26 -31.70 -13.91
N VAL A 442 -22.08 -32.20 -14.86
CA VAL A 442 -23.48 -31.77 -15.05
C VAL A 442 -24.34 -31.97 -13.81
N LYS A 443 -24.02 -32.96 -12.96
CA LYS A 443 -24.74 -33.20 -11.70
C LYS A 443 -24.60 -32.07 -10.69
N HIS A 444 -23.61 -31.19 -10.85
CA HIS A 444 -23.32 -30.09 -9.92
C HIS A 444 -23.37 -28.70 -10.60
N PRO A 445 -24.52 -28.29 -11.18
CA PRO A 445 -24.63 -27.08 -12.01
C PRO A 445 -24.48 -25.77 -11.22
N LYS A 446 -24.55 -25.83 -9.88
CA LYS A 446 -24.32 -24.67 -9.00
C LYS A 446 -22.84 -24.36 -8.77
N LEU A 447 -21.97 -25.35 -8.99
CA LEU A 447 -20.51 -25.22 -8.79
C LEU A 447 -19.81 -25.04 -10.13
N PHE A 448 -20.12 -25.91 -11.10
CA PHE A 448 -19.56 -25.85 -12.44
C PHE A 448 -20.54 -25.16 -13.39
N SER A 449 -20.09 -24.06 -13.99
CA SER A 449 -20.91 -23.29 -14.92
C SER A 449 -21.15 -24.05 -16.23
N PRO A 450 -22.21 -23.73 -16.99
CA PRO A 450 -22.42 -24.33 -18.32
C PRO A 450 -21.20 -24.15 -19.25
N LEU A 451 -20.52 -23.00 -19.13
CA LEU A 451 -19.28 -22.71 -19.84
C LEU A 451 -18.16 -23.70 -19.49
N TYR A 452 -17.97 -23.97 -18.20
CA TYR A 452 -17.01 -24.96 -17.70
C TYR A 452 -17.27 -26.33 -18.32
N ILE A 453 -18.52 -26.80 -18.23
CA ILE A 453 -18.93 -28.13 -18.69
C ILE A 453 -18.71 -28.27 -20.20
N ASN A 454 -19.09 -27.25 -20.99
CA ASN A 454 -18.97 -27.31 -22.44
C ASN A 454 -17.52 -27.25 -22.93
N MET A 455 -16.65 -26.49 -22.25
CA MET A 455 -15.21 -26.50 -22.55
C MET A 455 -14.57 -27.85 -22.22
N VAL A 456 -14.91 -28.44 -21.07
CA VAL A 456 -14.45 -29.79 -20.71
C VAL A 456 -14.93 -30.83 -21.72
N ARG A 457 -16.19 -30.75 -22.15
CA ARG A 457 -16.73 -31.65 -23.19
C ARG A 457 -15.98 -31.50 -24.51
N ALA A 458 -15.64 -30.28 -24.90
CA ALA A 458 -14.86 -30.02 -26.11
C ALA A 458 -13.45 -30.61 -26.02
N SER A 459 -12.80 -30.48 -24.85
CA SER A 459 -11.44 -30.98 -24.64
C SER A 459 -11.34 -32.50 -24.48
N GLU A 460 -12.42 -33.15 -24.03
CA GLU A 460 -12.54 -34.62 -24.03
C GLU A 460 -12.52 -35.20 -25.45
N MET A 461 -13.05 -34.47 -26.44
CA MET A 461 -13.07 -34.91 -27.84
C MET A 461 -11.76 -34.60 -28.58
N SER A 462 -11.08 -33.51 -28.23
CA SER A 462 -9.90 -33.01 -28.93
C SER A 462 -8.56 -33.39 -28.31
N GLY A 463 -8.54 -33.93 -27.08
CA GLY A 463 -7.33 -34.37 -26.40
C GLY A 463 -6.49 -33.26 -25.75
N SER A 464 -6.91 -31.98 -25.85
CA SER A 464 -6.24 -30.82 -25.24
C SER A 464 -6.75 -30.51 -23.83
N PHE A 465 -6.91 -31.55 -23.00
CA PHE A 465 -7.58 -31.45 -21.70
C PHE A 465 -6.89 -30.52 -20.70
N SER A 466 -5.55 -30.54 -20.63
CA SER A 466 -4.77 -29.69 -19.71
C SER A 466 -4.87 -28.20 -20.06
N GLU A 467 -4.67 -27.84 -21.33
CA GLU A 467 -4.75 -26.45 -21.81
C GLU A 467 -6.13 -25.86 -21.56
N MET A 468 -7.19 -26.67 -21.72
CA MET A 468 -8.55 -26.25 -21.44
C MET A 468 -8.76 -25.93 -19.97
N LEU A 469 -8.30 -26.80 -19.07
CA LEU A 469 -8.44 -26.57 -17.63
C LEU A 469 -7.67 -25.33 -17.17
N GLU A 470 -6.51 -25.02 -17.77
CA GLU A 470 -5.79 -23.76 -17.50
C GLU A 470 -6.58 -22.52 -17.93
N ARG A 471 -7.16 -22.54 -19.13
CA ARG A 471 -8.04 -21.46 -19.61
C ARG A 471 -9.25 -21.27 -18.71
N ILE A 472 -9.88 -22.37 -18.28
CA ILE A 472 -11.00 -22.35 -17.33
C ILE A 472 -10.56 -21.76 -15.99
N ALA A 473 -9.43 -22.18 -15.45
CA ALA A 473 -8.91 -21.66 -14.19
C ALA A 473 -8.63 -20.15 -14.28
N GLY A 474 -7.99 -19.69 -15.36
CA GLY A 474 -7.77 -18.27 -15.63
C GLY A 474 -9.08 -17.47 -15.67
N TYR A 475 -10.11 -18.00 -16.33
CA TYR A 475 -11.44 -17.39 -16.37
C TYR A 475 -12.08 -17.28 -14.98
N ILE A 476 -12.08 -18.35 -14.18
CA ILE A 476 -12.65 -18.33 -12.82
C ILE A 476 -11.88 -17.34 -11.93
N ALA A 477 -10.55 -17.31 -12.04
CA ALA A 477 -9.72 -16.36 -11.29
C ALA A 477 -10.11 -14.91 -11.61
N GLN A 478 -10.26 -14.57 -12.89
CA GLN A 478 -10.67 -13.25 -13.35
C GLN A 478 -12.10 -12.90 -12.87
N GLN A 479 -13.03 -13.85 -12.84
CA GLN A 479 -14.36 -13.63 -12.27
C GLN A 479 -14.32 -13.34 -10.76
N ILE A 480 -13.49 -14.05 -10.01
CA ILE A 480 -13.32 -13.83 -8.57
C ILE A 480 -12.73 -12.44 -8.32
N GLU A 481 -11.71 -12.03 -9.09
CA GLU A 481 -11.10 -10.70 -9.01
C GLU A 481 -12.14 -9.60 -9.32
N THR A 482 -12.85 -9.73 -10.45
CA THR A 482 -13.90 -8.78 -10.86
C THR A 482 -14.97 -8.64 -9.78
N ARG A 483 -15.44 -9.76 -9.22
CA ARG A 483 -16.44 -9.75 -8.15
C ARG A 483 -15.88 -9.12 -6.87
N LYS A 484 -14.62 -9.37 -6.52
CA LYS A 484 -13.97 -8.75 -5.35
C LYS A 484 -13.86 -7.24 -5.51
N MET A 485 -13.45 -6.74 -6.68
CA MET A 485 -13.39 -5.31 -6.96
C MET A 485 -14.78 -4.65 -6.82
N VAL A 486 -15.81 -5.26 -7.39
CA VAL A 486 -17.20 -4.74 -7.30
C VAL A 486 -17.70 -4.73 -5.85
N ILE A 487 -17.49 -5.82 -5.10
CA ILE A 487 -17.93 -5.90 -3.71
C ILE A 487 -17.13 -4.92 -2.84
N GLY A 488 -15.81 -4.86 -3.01
CA GLY A 488 -14.94 -3.94 -2.27
C GLY A 488 -15.34 -2.47 -2.47
N ALA A 489 -15.59 -2.09 -3.73
CA ALA A 489 -16.06 -0.75 -4.08
C ALA A 489 -17.46 -0.42 -3.51
N SER A 490 -18.29 -1.42 -3.25
CA SER A 490 -19.67 -1.22 -2.75
C SER A 490 -19.75 -1.06 -1.23
N ILE A 491 -18.72 -1.46 -0.48
CA ILE A 491 -18.74 -1.44 1.00
C ILE A 491 -18.78 0.01 1.52
N TYR A 492 -17.92 0.88 0.99
CA TYR A 492 -17.82 2.27 1.46
C TYR A 492 -19.13 3.08 1.24
N PRO A 493 -19.72 3.09 0.01
CA PRO A 493 -21.05 3.67 -0.19
C PRO A 493 -22.15 3.09 0.70
N ALA A 494 -22.12 1.79 0.98
CA ALA A 494 -23.12 1.15 1.82
C ALA A 494 -23.00 1.59 3.29
N ILE A 495 -21.78 1.75 3.80
CA ILE A 495 -21.53 2.25 5.16
C ILE A 495 -21.96 3.71 5.27
N ILE A 496 -21.53 4.58 4.36
CA ILE A 496 -21.92 5.99 4.36
C ILE A 496 -23.42 6.15 4.19
N GLY A 497 -24.04 5.41 3.26
CA GLY A 497 -25.50 5.39 3.08
C GLY A 497 -26.24 4.89 4.31
N GLY A 498 -25.69 3.92 5.03
CA GLY A 498 -26.24 3.45 6.31
C GLY A 498 -26.17 4.53 7.39
N MET A 499 -25.00 5.16 7.58
CA MET A 499 -24.79 6.25 8.54
C MET A 499 -25.67 7.45 8.20
N ALA A 500 -25.80 7.77 6.93
CA ALA A 500 -26.65 8.80 6.37
C ALA A 500 -28.13 8.63 6.80
N VAL A 501 -28.68 7.45 6.52
CA VAL A 501 -30.04 7.11 6.91
C VAL A 501 -30.19 7.13 8.43
N ALA A 502 -29.20 6.61 9.17
CA ALA A 502 -29.22 6.61 10.63
C ALA A 502 -29.25 8.03 11.23
N VAL A 503 -28.42 8.95 10.73
CA VAL A 503 -28.40 10.36 11.15
C VAL A 503 -29.72 11.05 10.82
N THR A 504 -30.24 10.84 9.61
CA THR A 504 -31.55 11.40 9.19
C THR A 504 -32.68 10.90 10.09
N VAL A 505 -32.73 9.59 10.35
CA VAL A 505 -33.71 8.99 11.25
C VAL A 505 -33.54 9.53 12.68
N PHE A 506 -32.32 9.65 13.18
CA PHE A 506 -32.03 10.23 14.51
C PHE A 506 -32.53 11.68 14.62
N LEU A 507 -32.21 12.55 13.65
CA LEU A 507 -32.67 13.93 13.63
C LEU A 507 -34.22 14.01 13.63
N LEU A 508 -34.87 13.19 12.80
CA LEU A 508 -36.33 13.17 12.72
C LEU A 508 -37.00 12.56 13.96
N THR A 509 -36.39 11.58 14.63
CA THR A 509 -37.04 10.86 15.76
C THR A 509 -36.69 11.41 17.13
N PHE A 510 -35.50 11.98 17.33
CA PHE A 510 -35.05 12.47 18.64
C PHE A 510 -34.99 13.98 18.74
N VAL A 511 -34.54 14.65 17.68
CA VAL A 511 -34.28 16.10 17.71
C VAL A 511 -35.56 16.88 17.41
N LEU A 512 -36.21 16.61 16.28
CA LEU A 512 -37.39 17.36 15.84
C LEU A 512 -38.57 17.32 16.84
N PRO A 513 -38.92 16.18 17.48
CA PRO A 513 -40.06 16.14 18.40
C PRO A 513 -39.89 16.98 19.67
N LYS A 514 -38.65 17.24 20.12
CA LYS A 514 -38.40 18.10 21.28
C LYS A 514 -38.84 19.55 21.04
N PHE A 515 -38.89 19.97 19.78
CA PHE A 515 -39.39 21.29 19.40
C PHE A 515 -40.92 21.35 19.30
N TYR A 516 -41.60 20.19 19.27
CA TYR A 516 -43.06 20.16 19.18
C TYR A 516 -43.72 20.90 20.35
N THR A 517 -43.25 20.64 21.58
CA THR A 517 -43.75 21.29 22.80
C THR A 517 -43.47 22.80 22.84
N VAL A 518 -42.49 23.27 22.06
CA VAL A 518 -42.15 24.70 21.93
C VAL A 518 -43.09 25.41 20.95
N PHE A 519 -43.63 24.68 19.98
CA PHE A 519 -44.54 25.18 18.95
C PHE A 519 -46.03 24.87 19.23
N GLU A 520 -46.30 24.14 20.30
CA GLU A 520 -47.65 23.76 20.75
C GLU A 520 -48.50 25.01 21.03
N GLY A 521 -49.65 25.11 20.38
CA GLY A 521 -50.56 26.28 20.48
C GLY A 521 -50.28 27.43 19.51
N LYS A 522 -49.31 27.30 18.60
CA LYS A 522 -48.98 28.32 17.56
C LYS A 522 -48.87 27.71 16.16
N GLU A 523 -49.75 26.77 15.85
CA GLU A 523 -49.69 25.95 14.64
C GLU A 523 -49.95 26.76 13.34
N ASP A 524 -50.71 27.86 13.42
CA ASP A 524 -51.05 28.72 12.28
C ASP A 524 -49.88 29.54 11.72
N VAL A 525 -48.76 29.65 12.46
CA VAL A 525 -47.57 30.44 12.04
C VAL A 525 -46.42 29.56 11.53
N LEU A 526 -46.56 28.23 11.52
CA LEU A 526 -45.52 27.31 11.08
C LEU A 526 -45.43 27.24 9.54
N PRO A 527 -44.22 27.33 8.93
CA PRO A 527 -44.00 27.08 7.52
C PRO A 527 -44.41 25.66 7.10
N TRP A 528 -44.80 25.50 5.83
CA TRP A 528 -45.22 24.20 5.27
C TRP A 528 -44.15 23.12 5.41
N ALA A 529 -42.87 23.48 5.29
CA ALA A 529 -41.75 22.54 5.40
C ALA A 529 -41.63 21.95 6.82
N THR A 530 -41.81 22.77 7.85
CA THR A 530 -41.81 22.35 9.26
C THR A 530 -43.01 21.44 9.53
N ASN A 531 -44.20 21.79 9.05
CA ASN A 531 -45.40 20.96 9.19
C ASN A 531 -45.25 19.60 8.48
N PHE A 532 -44.68 19.58 7.28
CA PHE A 532 -44.42 18.33 6.55
C PHE A 532 -43.42 17.42 7.29
N LEU A 533 -42.31 17.97 7.78
CA LEU A 533 -41.32 17.21 8.55
C LEU A 533 -41.85 16.74 9.89
N MET A 534 -42.67 17.54 10.56
CA MET A 534 -43.36 17.14 11.80
C MET A 534 -44.33 15.98 11.55
N MET A 535 -45.13 16.04 10.48
CA MET A 535 -45.99 14.93 10.06
C MET A 535 -45.16 13.66 9.77
N LEU A 536 -44.05 13.82 9.05
CA LEU A 536 -43.17 12.71 8.69
C LEU A 536 -42.50 12.09 9.94
N SER A 537 -42.04 12.92 10.87
CA SER A 537 -41.47 12.52 12.16
C SER A 537 -42.48 11.78 13.04
N GLN A 538 -43.69 12.34 13.22
CA GLN A 538 -44.76 11.70 13.99
C GLN A 538 -45.17 10.36 13.37
N THR A 539 -45.25 10.30 12.03
CA THR A 539 -45.52 9.05 11.30
C THR A 539 -44.39 8.05 11.51
N LEU A 540 -43.14 8.49 11.47
CA LEU A 540 -41.98 7.64 11.69
C LEU A 540 -42.01 7.05 13.10
N ILE A 541 -42.25 7.85 14.14
CA ILE A 541 -42.25 7.40 15.54
C ILE A 541 -43.44 6.48 15.83
N ALA A 542 -44.64 6.85 15.39
CA ALA A 542 -45.86 6.09 15.67
C ALA A 542 -45.98 4.79 14.86
N HIS A 543 -45.42 4.74 13.64
CA HIS A 543 -45.63 3.63 12.70
C HIS A 543 -44.32 3.00 12.19
N TRP A 544 -43.17 3.17 12.85
CA TRP A 544 -41.89 2.62 12.40
C TRP A 544 -41.92 1.11 12.05
N PRO A 545 -42.64 0.21 12.77
CA PRO A 545 -42.66 -1.22 12.41
C PRO A 545 -43.41 -1.47 11.10
N PHE A 546 -44.47 -0.70 10.83
CA PHE A 546 -45.23 -0.79 9.59
C PHE A 546 -44.46 -0.24 8.40
N ILE A 547 -43.65 0.81 8.60
CA ILE A 547 -42.76 1.36 7.56
C ILE A 547 -41.67 0.34 7.18
N LEU A 548 -41.02 -0.28 8.16
CA LEU A 548 -40.04 -1.35 7.91
C LEU A 548 -40.67 -2.58 7.26
N GLY A 549 -41.85 -2.99 7.72
CA GLY A 549 -42.62 -4.07 7.10
C GLY A 549 -43.01 -3.75 5.66
N GLY A 550 -43.47 -2.53 5.39
CA GLY A 550 -43.80 -2.03 4.05
C GLY A 550 -42.59 -2.02 3.13
N LEU A 551 -41.43 -1.55 3.59
CA LEU A 551 -40.17 -1.61 2.84
C LEU A 551 -39.74 -3.04 2.53
N ALA A 552 -39.89 -3.97 3.48
CA ALA A 552 -39.59 -5.38 3.28
C ALA A 552 -40.54 -6.03 2.25
N VAL A 553 -41.84 -5.69 2.28
CA VAL A 553 -42.83 -6.16 1.31
C VAL A 553 -42.57 -5.56 -0.08
N CYS A 554 -42.30 -4.26 -0.18
CA CYS A 554 -41.94 -3.60 -1.43
C CYS A 554 -40.63 -4.17 -2.01
N GLY A 555 -39.62 -4.41 -1.17
CA GLY A 555 -38.37 -5.05 -1.56
C GLY A 555 -38.59 -6.49 -2.03
N GLY A 556 -39.44 -7.26 -1.33
CA GLY A 556 -39.84 -8.61 -1.72
C GLY A 556 -40.63 -8.65 -3.02
N ALA A 557 -41.57 -7.73 -3.22
CA ALA A 557 -42.35 -7.56 -4.44
C ALA A 557 -41.45 -7.14 -5.61
N PHE A 558 -40.51 -6.23 -5.40
CA PHE A 558 -39.50 -5.84 -6.38
C PHE A 558 -38.58 -7.01 -6.74
N PHE A 559 -38.12 -7.78 -5.76
CA PHE A 559 -37.32 -8.98 -5.99
C PHE A 559 -38.09 -10.05 -6.76
N GLY A 560 -39.37 -10.25 -6.44
CA GLY A 560 -40.27 -11.13 -7.18
C GLY A 560 -40.50 -10.65 -8.61
N PHE A 561 -40.76 -9.37 -8.80
CA PHE A 561 -40.91 -8.73 -10.11
C PHE A 561 -39.64 -8.87 -10.95
N SER A 562 -38.46 -8.70 -10.33
CA SER A 562 -37.15 -8.85 -10.98
C SER A 562 -36.90 -10.25 -11.55
N LYS A 563 -37.59 -11.28 -11.03
CA LYS A 563 -37.53 -12.65 -11.54
C LYS A 563 -38.52 -12.95 -12.67
N THR A 564 -39.50 -12.09 -12.91
CA THR A 564 -40.43 -12.25 -14.03
C THR A 564 -39.76 -11.92 -15.36
N GLU A 565 -40.25 -12.48 -16.47
CA GLU A 565 -39.63 -12.25 -17.78
C GLU A 565 -39.67 -10.78 -18.21
N ILE A 566 -40.79 -10.10 -17.89
CA ILE A 566 -41.04 -8.69 -18.18
C ILE A 566 -40.16 -7.80 -17.30
N GLY A 567 -40.09 -8.10 -16.00
CA GLY A 567 -39.25 -7.35 -15.05
C GLY A 567 -37.76 -7.47 -15.37
N ALA A 568 -37.29 -8.68 -15.71
CA ALA A 568 -35.91 -8.90 -16.13
C ALA A 568 -35.56 -8.10 -17.41
N PHE A 569 -36.46 -8.06 -18.40
CA PHE A 569 -36.26 -7.26 -19.61
C PHE A 569 -36.18 -5.76 -19.31
N TRP A 570 -37.05 -5.25 -18.44
CA TRP A 570 -37.06 -3.84 -18.07
C TRP A 570 -35.77 -3.47 -17.31
N ILE A 571 -35.36 -4.28 -16.33
CA ILE A 571 -34.11 -4.09 -15.58
C ILE A 571 -32.90 -4.11 -16.52
N ASP A 572 -32.84 -5.07 -17.44
CA ASP A 572 -31.74 -5.21 -18.39
C ASP A 572 -31.63 -4.05 -19.37
N ARG A 573 -32.77 -3.46 -19.76
CA ARG A 573 -32.83 -2.22 -20.53
C ARG A 573 -32.37 -1.03 -19.70
N THR A 574 -32.83 -0.93 -18.45
CA THR A 574 -32.48 0.17 -17.55
C THR A 574 -30.98 0.20 -17.25
N LYS A 575 -30.34 -0.96 -17.02
CA LYS A 575 -28.88 -1.06 -16.84
C LYS A 575 -28.06 -0.46 -17.99
N LEU A 576 -28.57 -0.54 -19.21
CA LEU A 576 -27.91 -0.01 -20.41
C LEU A 576 -28.27 1.46 -20.73
N THR A 577 -29.19 2.05 -19.96
CA THR A 577 -29.71 3.41 -20.22
C THR A 577 -29.19 4.44 -19.21
N ILE A 578 -28.93 4.04 -17.96
CA ILE A 578 -28.45 4.95 -16.90
C ILE A 578 -27.07 5.52 -17.29
N PRO A 579 -26.89 6.85 -17.45
CA PRO A 579 -25.67 7.45 -18.00
C PRO A 579 -24.39 7.05 -17.27
N VAL A 580 -24.40 7.07 -15.94
CA VAL A 580 -23.25 6.75 -15.08
C VAL A 580 -22.86 5.26 -15.19
N MET A 581 -23.84 4.37 -15.30
CA MET A 581 -23.63 2.91 -15.30
C MET A 581 -23.56 2.30 -16.70
N ARG A 582 -23.97 3.05 -17.73
CA ARG A 582 -24.11 2.57 -19.12
C ARG A 582 -22.79 2.07 -19.68
N GLY A 583 -21.70 2.81 -19.47
CA GLY A 583 -20.36 2.40 -19.91
C GLY A 583 -19.94 1.08 -19.26
N MET A 584 -20.08 1.00 -17.94
CA MET A 584 -19.74 -0.19 -17.15
C MET A 584 -20.52 -1.44 -17.61
N PHE A 585 -21.85 -1.37 -17.69
CA PHE A 585 -22.65 -2.54 -18.08
C PHE A 585 -22.44 -2.92 -19.55
N ARG A 586 -22.24 -1.95 -20.44
CA ARG A 586 -21.92 -2.23 -21.84
C ARG A 586 -20.60 -2.97 -21.97
N SER A 587 -19.53 -2.47 -21.33
CA SER A 587 -18.22 -3.13 -21.33
C SER A 587 -18.30 -4.52 -20.69
N LEU A 588 -19.08 -4.69 -19.60
CA LEU A 588 -19.29 -5.99 -18.96
C LEU A 588 -19.88 -7.04 -19.90
N TYR A 589 -20.98 -6.71 -20.60
CA TYR A 589 -21.65 -7.68 -21.48
C TYR A 589 -20.86 -7.92 -22.77
N ILE A 590 -20.13 -6.92 -23.28
CA ILE A 590 -19.20 -7.07 -24.40
C ILE A 590 -18.08 -8.03 -24.03
N THR A 591 -17.32 -7.73 -22.95
CA THR A 591 -16.23 -8.58 -22.48
C THR A 591 -16.72 -10.00 -22.26
N ARG A 592 -17.82 -10.19 -21.52
CA ARG A 592 -18.34 -11.54 -21.24
C ARG A 592 -18.69 -12.30 -22.51
N SER A 593 -19.37 -11.66 -23.46
CA SER A 593 -19.79 -12.32 -24.70
C SER A 593 -18.59 -12.68 -25.59
N LEU A 594 -17.70 -11.72 -25.85
CA LEU A 594 -16.57 -11.91 -26.76
C LEU A 594 -15.52 -12.85 -26.18
N GLN A 595 -15.24 -12.76 -24.87
CA GLN A 595 -14.35 -13.68 -24.18
C GLN A 595 -14.90 -15.11 -24.23
N THR A 596 -16.20 -15.30 -23.94
CA THR A 596 -16.83 -16.64 -24.00
C THR A 596 -16.73 -17.22 -25.40
N MET A 597 -17.05 -16.42 -26.41
CA MET A 597 -16.99 -16.83 -27.81
C MET A 597 -15.55 -17.14 -28.25
N GLY A 598 -14.59 -16.26 -27.93
CA GLY A 598 -13.17 -16.42 -28.25
C GLY A 598 -12.59 -17.69 -27.64
N GLN A 599 -12.83 -17.94 -26.35
CA GLN A 599 -12.36 -19.15 -25.68
C GLN A 599 -12.98 -20.43 -26.27
N LEU A 600 -14.26 -20.44 -26.61
CA LEU A 600 -14.91 -21.61 -27.23
C LEU A 600 -14.40 -21.86 -28.66
N ILE A 601 -14.16 -20.81 -29.45
CA ILE A 601 -13.59 -20.94 -30.80
C ILE A 601 -12.15 -21.45 -30.73
N ASN A 602 -11.33 -20.86 -29.85
CA ASN A 602 -9.94 -21.28 -29.63
C ASN A 602 -9.86 -22.70 -29.05
N ALA A 603 -10.92 -23.15 -28.36
CA ALA A 603 -11.10 -24.53 -27.89
C ALA A 603 -11.50 -25.53 -28.98
N GLY A 604 -11.81 -25.06 -30.20
CA GLY A 604 -12.27 -25.91 -31.30
C GLY A 604 -13.75 -26.29 -31.22
N VAL A 605 -14.56 -25.59 -30.42
CA VAL A 605 -16.01 -25.81 -30.35
C VAL A 605 -16.67 -25.36 -31.67
N PRO A 606 -17.57 -26.16 -32.27
CA PRO A 606 -18.27 -25.78 -33.49
C PRO A 606 -18.94 -24.41 -33.38
N MET A 607 -18.85 -23.61 -34.45
CA MET A 607 -19.29 -22.21 -34.44
C MET A 607 -20.76 -22.01 -34.05
N LEU A 608 -21.66 -22.90 -34.48
CA LEU A 608 -23.08 -22.83 -34.13
C LEU A 608 -23.31 -23.06 -32.63
N ASP A 609 -22.63 -24.05 -32.05
CA ASP A 609 -22.71 -24.33 -30.62
C ASP A 609 -22.13 -23.16 -29.81
N THR A 610 -20.98 -22.64 -30.25
CA THR A 610 -20.33 -21.45 -29.66
C THR A 610 -21.27 -20.24 -29.62
N LEU A 611 -22.00 -19.96 -30.71
CA LEU A 611 -22.96 -18.86 -30.75
C LEU A 611 -24.18 -19.08 -29.85
N SER A 612 -24.70 -20.31 -29.78
CA SER A 612 -25.80 -20.66 -28.88
C SER A 612 -25.39 -20.48 -27.41
N ILE A 613 -24.25 -21.04 -27.03
CA ILE A 613 -23.70 -20.99 -25.67
C ILE A 613 -23.38 -19.54 -25.27
N THR A 614 -22.79 -18.76 -26.17
CA THR A 614 -22.50 -17.33 -25.94
C THR A 614 -23.78 -16.53 -25.69
N GLY A 615 -24.86 -16.83 -26.43
CA GLY A 615 -26.16 -16.20 -26.22
C GLY A 615 -26.68 -16.42 -24.79
N ASP A 616 -26.68 -17.68 -24.34
CA ASP A 616 -27.21 -18.07 -23.03
C ASP A 616 -26.38 -17.51 -21.85
N ILE A 617 -25.07 -17.27 -22.04
CA ILE A 617 -24.14 -16.80 -20.99
C ILE A 617 -23.98 -15.26 -20.97
N SER A 618 -24.35 -14.57 -22.05
CA SER A 618 -24.20 -13.11 -22.19
C SER A 618 -24.80 -12.33 -20.99
N GLY A 619 -25.83 -12.86 -20.34
CA GLY A 619 -26.35 -12.41 -19.05
C GLY A 619 -27.27 -11.19 -19.12
N ASN A 620 -27.57 -10.70 -20.33
CA ASN A 620 -28.54 -9.64 -20.59
C ASN A 620 -29.45 -10.06 -21.75
N LYS A 621 -30.77 -9.95 -21.59
CA LYS A 621 -31.74 -10.40 -22.61
C LYS A 621 -31.56 -9.73 -23.98
N LEU A 622 -31.07 -8.48 -24.03
CA LEU A 622 -30.82 -7.79 -25.30
C LEU A 622 -29.59 -8.35 -26.03
N PHE A 623 -28.54 -8.71 -25.29
CA PHE A 623 -27.35 -9.38 -25.85
C PHE A 623 -27.67 -10.83 -26.25
N GLU A 624 -28.45 -11.56 -25.46
CA GLU A 624 -28.95 -12.89 -25.80
C GLU A 624 -29.76 -12.87 -27.11
N GLY A 625 -30.69 -11.92 -27.24
CA GLY A 625 -31.46 -11.72 -28.47
C GLY A 625 -30.60 -11.35 -29.68
N MET A 626 -29.53 -10.57 -29.48
CA MET A 626 -28.55 -10.25 -30.53
C MET A 626 -27.82 -11.52 -30.98
N TRP A 627 -27.24 -12.29 -30.06
CA TRP A 627 -26.51 -13.52 -30.40
C TRP A 627 -27.41 -14.61 -31.01
N ARG A 628 -28.68 -14.71 -30.60
CA ARG A 628 -29.65 -15.62 -31.26
C ARG A 628 -29.94 -15.23 -32.70
N LYS A 629 -29.99 -13.94 -33.02
CA LYS A 629 -30.09 -13.47 -34.42
C LYS A 629 -28.83 -13.82 -35.22
N VAL A 630 -27.64 -13.64 -34.62
CA VAL A 630 -26.37 -14.02 -35.23
C VAL A 630 -26.33 -15.53 -35.51
N HIS A 631 -26.69 -16.36 -34.53
CA HIS A 631 -26.81 -17.82 -34.69
C HIS A 631 -27.75 -18.20 -35.84
N GLY A 632 -28.93 -17.57 -35.94
CA GLY A 632 -29.87 -17.79 -37.04
C GLY A 632 -29.31 -17.41 -38.42
N SER A 633 -28.52 -16.33 -38.49
CA SER A 633 -27.85 -15.86 -39.71
C SER A 633 -26.75 -16.83 -40.16
N VAL A 634 -25.90 -17.27 -39.22
CA VAL A 634 -24.81 -18.23 -39.50
C VAL A 634 -25.35 -19.60 -39.88
N LYS A 635 -26.46 -20.05 -39.27
CA LYS A 635 -27.18 -21.27 -39.68
C LYS A 635 -27.66 -21.23 -41.14
N GLN A 636 -27.89 -20.04 -41.69
CA GLN A 636 -28.27 -19.82 -43.09
C GLN A 636 -27.06 -19.61 -44.03
N GLY A 637 -25.82 -19.75 -43.51
CA GLY A 637 -24.60 -19.58 -44.28
C GLY A 637 -24.14 -18.13 -44.48
N ARG A 638 -24.71 -17.18 -43.73
CA ARG A 638 -24.27 -15.76 -43.76
C ARG A 638 -23.14 -15.49 -42.77
N LYS A 639 -22.39 -14.41 -43.00
CA LYS A 639 -21.30 -13.96 -42.11
C LYS A 639 -21.80 -13.52 -40.73
N ILE A 640 -20.97 -13.62 -39.71
CA ILE A 640 -21.23 -13.20 -38.32
C ILE A 640 -21.41 -11.68 -38.23
N ALA A 641 -20.58 -10.93 -38.97
CA ALA A 641 -20.59 -9.47 -38.91
C ALA A 641 -21.89 -8.84 -39.47
N GLU A 642 -22.55 -9.49 -40.42
CA GLU A 642 -23.74 -8.97 -41.13
C GLU A 642 -24.91 -8.61 -40.19
N PRO A 643 -25.41 -9.52 -39.32
CA PRO A 643 -26.45 -9.17 -38.33
C PRO A 643 -25.97 -8.20 -37.25
N LEU A 644 -24.66 -8.16 -36.95
CA LEU A 644 -24.09 -7.27 -35.93
C LEU A 644 -24.05 -5.80 -36.37
N HIS A 645 -23.95 -5.52 -37.67
CA HIS A 645 -24.02 -4.15 -38.21
C HIS A 645 -25.36 -3.45 -37.94
N SER A 646 -26.44 -4.22 -37.82
CA SER A 646 -27.80 -3.69 -37.59
C SER A 646 -28.07 -3.28 -36.13
N THR A 647 -27.17 -3.60 -35.21
CA THR A 647 -27.37 -3.43 -33.77
C THR A 647 -26.51 -2.29 -33.20
N SER A 648 -27.07 -1.50 -32.27
CA SER A 648 -26.35 -0.42 -31.57
C SER A 648 -25.65 -0.86 -30.27
N LEU A 649 -25.76 -2.14 -29.88
CA LEU A 649 -25.20 -2.70 -28.66
C LEU A 649 -23.67 -2.79 -28.74
N LEU A 650 -23.13 -3.24 -29.88
CA LEU A 650 -21.69 -3.29 -30.13
C LEU A 650 -21.22 -2.00 -30.82
N PRO A 651 -20.05 -1.45 -30.44
CA PRO A 651 -19.43 -0.36 -31.20
C PRO A 651 -19.05 -0.81 -32.61
N LYS A 652 -19.11 0.11 -33.58
CA LYS A 652 -18.82 -0.20 -34.99
C LYS A 652 -17.41 -0.80 -35.19
N SER A 653 -16.43 -0.32 -34.43
CA SER A 653 -15.06 -0.83 -34.44
C SER A 653 -15.00 -2.31 -34.07
N VAL A 654 -15.76 -2.74 -33.06
CA VAL A 654 -15.85 -4.16 -32.65
C VAL A 654 -16.43 -5.01 -33.77
N VAL A 655 -17.50 -4.54 -34.42
CA VAL A 655 -18.12 -5.27 -35.54
C VAL A 655 -17.16 -5.40 -36.72
N GLN A 656 -16.40 -4.35 -37.03
CA GLN A 656 -15.38 -4.36 -38.09
C GLN A 656 -14.23 -5.32 -37.78
N MET A 657 -13.71 -5.31 -36.55
CA MET A 657 -12.66 -6.24 -36.12
C MET A 657 -13.14 -7.70 -36.19
N ILE A 658 -14.37 -7.98 -35.77
CA ILE A 658 -14.99 -9.31 -35.91
C ILE A 658 -15.07 -9.72 -37.38
N GLY A 659 -15.49 -8.82 -38.27
CA GLY A 659 -15.53 -9.08 -39.71
C GLY A 659 -14.14 -9.39 -40.29
N ALA A 660 -13.12 -8.61 -39.92
CA ALA A 660 -11.74 -8.84 -40.34
C ALA A 660 -11.18 -10.17 -39.80
N GLY A 661 -11.50 -10.51 -38.55
CA GLY A 661 -11.14 -11.79 -37.94
C GLY A 661 -11.83 -12.99 -38.60
N GLU A 662 -13.08 -12.84 -39.01
CA GLU A 662 -13.84 -13.85 -39.75
C GLU A 662 -13.25 -14.08 -41.15
N GLU A 663 -12.89 -13.02 -41.87
CA GLU A 663 -12.29 -13.10 -43.22
C GLU A 663 -10.86 -13.67 -43.20
N SER A 664 -10.09 -13.36 -42.16
CA SER A 664 -8.73 -13.87 -41.99
C SER A 664 -8.66 -15.26 -41.33
N GLY A 665 -9.79 -15.83 -40.90
CA GLY A 665 -9.84 -17.11 -40.18
C GLY A 665 -9.28 -17.05 -38.75
N LYS A 666 -8.93 -15.87 -38.25
CA LYS A 666 -8.36 -15.62 -36.91
C LYS A 666 -9.38 -15.07 -35.91
N LEU A 667 -10.65 -15.41 -36.10
CA LEU A 667 -11.75 -14.85 -35.31
C LEU A 667 -11.55 -15.05 -33.80
N GLY A 668 -11.07 -16.21 -33.36
CA GLY A 668 -10.82 -16.50 -31.95
C GLY A 668 -9.73 -15.61 -31.33
N GLU A 669 -8.62 -15.35 -32.04
CA GLU A 669 -7.54 -14.44 -31.59
C GLU A 669 -8.08 -13.00 -31.43
N VAL A 670 -8.80 -12.51 -32.44
CA VAL A 670 -9.35 -11.16 -32.45
C VAL A 670 -10.38 -10.95 -31.34
N LEU A 671 -11.25 -11.95 -31.08
CA LEU A 671 -12.23 -11.87 -30.00
C LEU A 671 -11.58 -11.80 -28.61
N ASP A 672 -10.48 -12.56 -28.39
CA ASP A 672 -9.73 -12.52 -27.14
C ASP A 672 -9.08 -11.14 -26.93
N GLU A 673 -8.44 -10.56 -27.95
CA GLU A 673 -7.85 -9.20 -27.87
C GLU A 673 -8.88 -8.11 -27.54
N ILE A 674 -10.03 -8.11 -28.25
CA ILE A 674 -11.11 -7.16 -27.98
C ILE A 674 -11.63 -7.35 -26.55
N SER A 675 -11.76 -8.59 -26.09
CA SER A 675 -12.25 -8.87 -24.74
C SER A 675 -11.35 -8.31 -23.65
N VAL A 676 -10.02 -8.41 -23.82
CA VAL A 676 -9.01 -7.86 -22.90
C VAL A 676 -9.09 -6.33 -22.87
N TYR A 677 -9.22 -5.70 -24.03
CA TYR A 677 -9.39 -4.24 -24.11
C TYR A 677 -10.64 -3.75 -23.36
N TYR A 678 -11.80 -4.37 -23.59
CA TYR A 678 -13.03 -4.00 -22.86
C TYR A 678 -13.01 -4.41 -21.39
N ALA A 679 -12.23 -5.43 -21.01
CA ALA A 679 -12.02 -5.78 -19.61
C ALA A 679 -11.26 -4.66 -18.87
N LYS A 680 -10.28 -4.02 -19.52
CA LYS A 680 -9.60 -2.83 -18.99
C LYS A 680 -10.56 -1.66 -18.87
N GLN A 681 -11.31 -1.34 -19.93
CA GLN A 681 -12.34 -0.28 -19.86
C GLN A 681 -13.39 -0.54 -18.77
N LEU A 682 -13.77 -1.80 -18.56
CA LEU A 682 -14.69 -2.17 -17.49
C LEU A 682 -14.11 -1.79 -16.12
N LYS A 683 -12.82 -2.08 -15.86
CA LYS A 683 -12.15 -1.68 -14.61
C LYS A 683 -12.15 -0.16 -14.43
N ASP A 684 -11.83 0.59 -15.50
CA ASP A 684 -11.81 2.06 -15.47
C ASP A 684 -13.20 2.65 -15.20
N HIS A 685 -14.24 2.12 -15.86
CA HIS A 685 -15.62 2.52 -15.59
C HIS A 685 -16.09 2.15 -14.19
N ILE A 686 -15.71 1.00 -13.64
CA ILE A 686 -16.03 0.64 -12.24
C ILE A 686 -15.39 1.67 -11.29
N LYS A 687 -14.13 2.05 -11.51
CA LYS A 687 -13.43 3.04 -10.68
C LYS A 687 -14.09 4.42 -10.78
N ALA A 688 -14.41 4.88 -11.99
CA ALA A 688 -15.10 6.16 -12.20
C ALA A 688 -16.47 6.21 -11.53
N VAL A 689 -17.29 5.15 -11.70
CA VAL A 689 -18.58 5.02 -11.02
C VAL A 689 -18.40 5.09 -9.50
N THR A 690 -17.42 4.37 -8.96
CA THR A 690 -17.18 4.31 -7.51
C THR A 690 -16.79 5.68 -6.95
N GLY A 691 -15.89 6.40 -7.63
CA GLY A 691 -15.47 7.74 -7.23
C GLY A 691 -16.59 8.79 -7.32
N MET A 692 -17.58 8.60 -8.19
CA MET A 692 -18.74 9.50 -8.27
C MET A 692 -19.75 9.30 -7.12
N ILE A 693 -19.77 8.14 -6.46
CA ILE A 693 -20.78 7.86 -5.44
C ILE A 693 -20.57 8.75 -4.20
N GLU A 694 -19.32 9.03 -3.82
CA GLU A 694 -19.02 9.81 -2.62
C GLU A 694 -19.51 11.27 -2.69
N PRO A 695 -19.16 12.07 -3.73
CA PRO A 695 -19.71 13.43 -3.89
C PRO A 695 -21.24 13.44 -3.93
N VAL A 696 -21.85 12.48 -4.65
CA VAL A 696 -23.30 12.37 -4.74
C VAL A 696 -23.93 12.10 -3.37
N MET A 697 -23.32 11.23 -2.57
CA MET A 697 -23.81 10.92 -1.22
C MET A 697 -23.65 12.11 -0.27
N ILE A 698 -22.55 12.86 -0.35
CA ILE A 698 -22.33 14.07 0.46
C ILE A 698 -23.37 15.14 0.10
N ILE A 699 -23.60 15.40 -1.19
CA ILE A 699 -24.61 16.37 -1.65
C ILE A 699 -26.01 15.97 -1.18
N ILE A 700 -26.38 14.69 -1.32
CA ILE A 700 -27.69 14.19 -0.85
C ILE A 700 -27.80 14.37 0.68
N MET A 701 -26.76 14.03 1.44
CA MET A 701 -26.75 14.17 2.89
C MET A 701 -26.86 15.62 3.34
N GLY A 702 -26.01 16.50 2.81
CA GLY A 702 -26.01 17.92 3.12
C GLY A 702 -27.35 18.56 2.78
N SER A 703 -27.96 18.17 1.66
CA SER A 703 -29.30 18.64 1.27
C SER A 703 -30.39 18.20 2.26
N ILE A 704 -30.37 16.94 2.72
CA ILE A 704 -31.33 16.42 3.69
C ILE A 704 -31.15 17.10 5.05
N VAL A 705 -29.93 17.17 5.58
CA VAL A 705 -29.65 17.77 6.88
C VAL A 705 -29.90 19.28 6.86
N GLY A 706 -29.47 19.97 5.81
CA GLY A 706 -29.74 21.39 5.61
C GLY A 706 -31.24 21.71 5.52
N PHE A 707 -32.01 20.88 4.82
CA PHE A 707 -33.47 21.02 4.76
C PHE A 707 -34.11 20.86 6.15
N ILE A 708 -33.68 19.87 6.94
CA ILE A 708 -34.17 19.66 8.31
C ILE A 708 -33.79 20.85 9.22
N ALA A 709 -32.53 21.29 9.16
CA ALA A 709 -32.05 22.42 9.97
C ALA A 709 -32.83 23.71 9.65
N MET A 710 -33.02 24.03 8.38
CA MET A 710 -33.79 25.20 7.95
C MET A 710 -35.24 25.14 8.43
N ALA A 711 -35.87 23.97 8.34
CA ALA A 711 -37.23 23.78 8.81
C ALA A 711 -37.39 23.95 10.34
N ILE A 712 -36.33 23.74 11.13
CA ILE A 712 -36.32 24.00 12.58
C ILE A 712 -36.07 25.48 12.89
N ILE A 713 -35.15 26.12 12.17
CA ILE A 713 -34.69 27.48 12.45
C ILE A 713 -35.71 28.53 12.01
N LEU A 714 -36.35 28.36 10.85
CA LEU A 714 -37.25 29.37 10.26
C LEU A 714 -38.45 29.76 11.16
N PRO A 715 -39.16 28.82 11.83
CA PRO A 715 -40.21 29.16 12.79
C PRO A 715 -39.72 29.98 14.00
N ILE A 716 -38.51 29.69 14.50
CA ILE A 716 -37.94 30.36 15.68
C ILE A 716 -37.72 31.85 15.38
N PHE A 717 -37.18 32.16 14.21
CA PHE A 717 -36.99 33.56 13.79
C PHE A 717 -38.32 34.30 13.64
N LYS A 718 -39.33 33.69 13.01
CA LYS A 718 -40.68 34.29 12.91
C LYS A 718 -41.30 34.55 14.28
N MET A 719 -41.11 33.63 15.21
CA MET A 719 -41.59 33.76 16.59
C MET A 719 -40.87 34.88 17.37
N SER A 720 -39.55 35.01 17.21
CA SER A 720 -38.79 36.10 17.81
C SER A 720 -39.27 37.48 17.33
N GLN A 721 -39.63 37.59 16.05
CA GLN A 721 -40.18 38.84 15.49
C GLN A 721 -41.56 39.17 16.08
N ILE A 722 -42.44 38.17 16.23
CA ILE A 722 -43.76 38.36 16.86
C ILE A 722 -43.62 38.78 18.33
N VAL A 723 -42.64 38.24 19.06
CA VAL A 723 -42.35 38.64 20.45
C VAL A 723 -41.77 40.06 20.53
N GLN A 724 -40.93 40.45 19.57
CA GLN A 724 -40.46 41.83 19.45
C GLN A 724 -41.59 42.81 19.13
N GLU A 725 -42.54 42.45 18.26
CA GLU A 725 -43.71 43.29 17.99
C GLU A 725 -44.63 43.43 19.21
N HIS A 726 -44.83 42.35 19.98
CA HIS A 726 -45.61 42.40 21.22
C HIS A 726 -44.93 43.22 22.33
N THR A 727 -43.61 43.09 22.52
CA THR A 727 -42.85 43.90 23.50
C THR A 727 -42.73 45.37 23.09
N MET A 728 -42.73 45.65 21.78
CA MET A 728 -42.84 47.02 21.28
C MET A 728 -44.26 47.57 21.48
N SER A 729 -45.32 46.74 21.38
CA SER A 729 -46.70 47.16 21.65
C SER A 729 -46.94 47.53 23.12
N GLU A 730 -46.32 46.83 24.08
CA GLU A 730 -46.39 47.17 25.51
C GLU A 730 -45.61 48.45 25.86
N ARG A 731 -44.52 48.74 25.14
CA ARG A 731 -43.79 50.02 25.26
C ARG A 731 -44.49 51.20 24.57
N LEU A 732 -45.55 50.94 23.80
CA LEU A 732 -46.31 51.95 23.06
C LEU A 732 -47.67 52.27 23.70
N SER A 733 -47.75 52.27 25.04
CA SER A 733 -48.83 52.95 25.78
C SER A 733 -48.59 54.47 25.97
N ASN A 734 -47.52 55.04 25.41
CA ASN A 734 -47.30 56.48 25.41
C ASN A 734 -46.97 57.00 24.00
N GLN A 735 -47.89 57.82 23.50
CA GLN A 735 -47.82 58.67 22.31
C GLN A 735 -47.98 58.04 20.91
N GLN A 736 -49.23 58.17 20.45
CA GLN A 736 -49.79 58.24 19.10
C GLN A 736 -48.84 58.43 17.90
N ILE A 737 -48.85 57.41 17.03
CA ILE A 737 -49.11 57.43 15.56
C ILE A 737 -48.56 58.63 14.76
N ARG A 738 -47.56 58.39 13.90
CA ARG A 738 -47.61 58.72 12.45
C ARG A 738 -46.35 58.24 11.69
N ARG A 739 -46.50 57.15 10.94
CA ARG A 739 -46.29 57.02 9.48
C ARG A 739 -46.05 55.56 9.10
N ARG A 740 -47.13 54.89 8.67
CA ARG A 740 -47.04 53.73 7.78
C ARG A 740 -46.63 54.22 6.39
N ALA A 741 -45.59 53.61 5.82
CA ALA A 741 -45.43 53.22 4.42
C ALA A 741 -43.93 53.16 4.09
N HIS A 742 -43.32 51.97 4.23
CA HIS A 742 -42.24 51.43 3.39
C HIS A 742 -41.64 50.21 4.09
N SER A 743 -42.25 49.04 3.95
CA SER A 743 -41.55 47.76 4.17
C SER A 743 -42.28 46.58 3.50
N ALA A 744 -42.75 46.77 2.26
CA ALA A 744 -43.27 45.67 1.45
C ALA A 744 -42.19 44.98 0.59
N GLN A 745 -40.90 45.23 0.82
CA GLN A 745 -39.80 44.68 -0.01
C GLN A 745 -38.59 44.16 0.78
N GLY A 746 -38.74 43.85 2.08
CA GLY A 746 -37.66 43.25 2.88
C GLY A 746 -37.63 41.72 2.90
N PHE A 747 -38.74 41.07 2.55
CA PHE A 747 -38.92 39.62 2.76
C PHE A 747 -38.30 38.75 1.67
N THR A 748 -38.22 39.25 0.43
CA THR A 748 -37.60 38.51 -0.69
C THR A 748 -36.08 38.50 -0.63
N LEU A 749 -35.44 39.47 0.03
CA LEU A 749 -33.98 39.57 0.09
C LEU A 749 -33.36 38.59 1.10
N ILE A 750 -34.06 38.26 2.19
CA ILE A 750 -33.59 37.29 3.19
C ILE A 750 -33.91 35.86 2.75
N GLU A 751 -35.07 35.63 2.11
CA GLU A 751 -35.35 34.34 1.45
C GLU A 751 -34.39 34.11 0.27
N ALA A 752 -34.06 35.16 -0.51
CA ALA A 752 -33.00 35.10 -1.52
C ALA A 752 -31.62 34.94 -0.90
N ALA A 753 -31.26 35.63 0.18
CA ALA A 753 -29.96 35.51 0.83
C ALA A 753 -29.79 34.15 1.51
N MET A 754 -30.82 33.59 2.13
CA MET A 754 -30.79 32.25 2.72
C MET A 754 -30.90 31.14 1.68
N ALA A 755 -31.65 31.33 0.59
CA ALA A 755 -31.54 30.46 -0.58
C ALA A 755 -30.14 30.58 -1.21
N THR A 756 -29.50 31.76 -1.20
CA THR A 756 -28.11 31.97 -1.64
C THR A 756 -27.11 31.46 -0.61
N ILE A 757 -27.47 31.20 0.64
CA ILE A 757 -26.65 30.52 1.66
C ILE A 757 -26.89 29.00 1.64
N ILE A 758 -28.07 28.50 1.28
CA ILE A 758 -28.30 27.04 1.12
C ILE A 758 -27.83 26.57 -0.25
N ILE A 759 -28.15 27.30 -1.32
CA ILE A 759 -27.47 27.18 -2.62
C ILE A 759 -26.03 27.58 -2.42
N GLY A 760 -25.69 28.53 -1.54
CA GLY A 760 -24.33 28.91 -1.23
C GLY A 760 -23.54 27.81 -0.55
N VAL A 761 -24.08 27.11 0.44
CA VAL A 761 -23.48 25.98 1.17
C VAL A 761 -23.63 24.69 0.38
N GLY A 762 -24.66 24.54 -0.45
CA GLY A 762 -24.82 23.44 -1.40
C GLY A 762 -23.91 23.60 -2.61
N VAL A 763 -23.66 24.82 -3.07
CA VAL A 763 -22.65 25.20 -4.06
C VAL A 763 -21.29 25.28 -3.39
N LEU A 764 -21.13 25.64 -2.12
CA LEU A 764 -19.87 25.56 -1.38
C LEU A 764 -19.55 24.12 -1.06
N ALA A 765 -20.54 23.24 -0.87
CA ALA A 765 -20.38 21.80 -0.74
C ALA A 765 -20.31 21.11 -2.10
N MET A 766 -20.81 21.70 -3.19
CA MET A 766 -20.62 21.24 -4.56
C MET A 766 -19.34 21.81 -5.17
N VAL A 767 -18.83 22.93 -4.67
CA VAL A 767 -17.52 23.56 -4.91
C VAL A 767 -16.52 23.02 -3.91
N ASP A 768 -16.93 22.48 -2.76
CA ASP A 768 -16.08 21.68 -1.86
C ASP A 768 -16.15 20.22 -2.23
N ALA A 769 -17.20 19.72 -2.89
CA ALA A 769 -17.22 18.38 -3.48
C ALA A 769 -16.76 18.41 -4.93
N GLN A 770 -16.81 19.53 -5.64
CA GLN A 770 -16.01 19.75 -6.85
C GLN A 770 -14.59 20.12 -6.46
N SER A 771 -14.31 20.89 -5.41
CA SER A 771 -12.95 21.09 -4.89
C SER A 771 -12.53 19.73 -4.39
N SER A 772 -13.12 19.05 -3.42
CA SER A 772 -12.82 17.65 -3.06
C SER A 772 -13.09 16.56 -4.11
N PHE A 773 -13.52 16.86 -5.34
CA PHE A 773 -13.42 15.95 -6.50
C PHE A 773 -12.26 16.35 -7.42
N ILE A 774 -12.00 17.64 -7.61
CA ILE A 774 -10.81 18.25 -8.21
C ILE A 774 -9.61 18.03 -7.30
N THR A 775 -9.84 17.88 -6.01
CA THR A 775 -9.01 17.79 -4.81
C THR A 775 -9.25 16.47 -4.09
N SER A 776 -10.03 15.51 -4.59
CA SER A 776 -9.70 14.08 -4.34
C SER A 776 -8.99 13.48 -5.56
N ASN A 777 -9.27 13.98 -6.77
CA ASN A 777 -8.33 13.84 -7.89
C ASN A 777 -7.07 14.72 -7.71
N SER A 778 -7.10 15.79 -6.89
CA SER A 778 -5.91 16.54 -6.49
C SER A 778 -5.41 16.24 -5.07
N TRP A 779 -6.12 15.54 -4.17
CA TRP A 779 -5.57 15.07 -2.87
C TRP A 779 -5.08 13.63 -2.89
N SER A 780 -5.32 12.87 -3.96
CA SER A 780 -4.31 11.90 -4.40
C SER A 780 -2.98 12.58 -4.79
N THR A 781 -2.94 13.92 -4.79
CA THR A 781 -1.86 14.78 -5.28
C THR A 781 -1.51 15.92 -4.28
N HIS A 782 -2.13 15.97 -3.10
CA HIS A 782 -1.92 17.00 -2.05
C HIS A 782 -1.76 16.41 -0.64
N ALA A 783 -1.60 15.10 -0.47
CA ALA A 783 -0.72 14.55 0.59
C ALA A 783 0.76 14.85 0.30
N ALA A 784 0.99 15.97 -0.38
CA ALA A 784 2.16 16.40 -1.08
C ALA A 784 2.30 17.91 -0.91
N SER A 785 1.77 18.53 0.15
CA SER A 785 1.79 20.00 0.30
C SER A 785 3.19 20.54 0.59
N GLY A 786 4.05 19.81 1.31
CA GLY A 786 5.49 20.09 1.35
C GLY A 786 6.16 19.86 -0.02
N THR A 787 5.70 18.83 -0.73
CA THR A 787 6.20 18.47 -2.07
C THR A 787 5.66 19.40 -3.18
N TYR A 788 4.61 20.16 -2.94
CA TYR A 788 3.95 21.04 -3.93
C TYR A 788 4.61 22.41 -3.90
N LEU A 789 4.92 22.95 -2.72
CA LEU A 789 5.77 24.13 -2.59
C LEU A 789 7.18 23.84 -3.10
N ALA A 790 7.75 22.67 -2.75
CA ALA A 790 9.03 22.22 -3.30
C ALA A 790 8.96 21.98 -4.82
N ASN A 791 7.85 21.44 -5.36
CA ASN A 791 7.69 21.27 -6.81
C ASN A 791 7.40 22.58 -7.55
N GLU A 792 6.72 23.56 -6.96
CA GLU A 792 6.52 24.90 -7.54
C GLU A 792 7.84 25.67 -7.56
N ILE A 793 8.64 25.59 -6.49
CA ILE A 793 10.01 26.12 -6.47
C ILE A 793 10.90 25.38 -7.49
N ARG A 794 10.68 24.08 -7.70
CA ARG A 794 11.34 23.23 -8.72
C ARG A 794 10.88 23.54 -10.15
N GLU A 795 9.63 23.96 -10.36
CA GLU A 795 9.12 24.44 -11.64
C GLU A 795 9.59 25.88 -11.94
N MET A 796 9.65 26.75 -10.92
CA MET A 796 10.24 28.09 -11.00
C MET A 796 11.73 28.02 -11.40
N THR A 797 12.50 27.11 -10.80
CA THR A 797 13.92 26.89 -11.17
C THR A 797 14.08 26.19 -12.52
N ARG A 798 13.13 25.35 -12.96
CA ARG A 798 13.17 24.70 -14.28
C ARG A 798 12.90 25.63 -15.45
N ASN A 799 12.09 26.65 -15.25
CA ASN A 799 11.70 27.62 -16.29
C ASN A 799 12.72 28.76 -16.45
N LEU A 800 13.83 28.74 -15.71
CA LEU A 800 14.95 29.65 -15.95
C LEU A 800 15.68 29.25 -17.25
N PRO A 801 16.03 30.22 -18.12
CA PRO A 801 16.70 29.93 -19.39
C PRO A 801 18.02 29.19 -19.17
N LYS A 802 18.13 27.95 -19.68
CA LYS A 802 19.28 27.07 -19.44
C LYS A 802 20.53 27.37 -20.29
N HIS A 803 20.52 28.44 -21.08
CA HIS A 803 21.50 28.64 -22.15
C HIS A 803 22.14 30.02 -22.28
N ASP A 804 22.05 30.91 -21.29
CA ASP A 804 22.92 32.11 -21.25
C ASP A 804 23.60 32.29 -19.88
N PRO A 805 24.79 32.91 -19.85
CA PRO A 805 25.62 32.93 -18.65
C PRO A 805 25.10 33.97 -17.66
N VAL A 806 25.05 33.57 -16.38
CA VAL A 806 24.93 34.38 -15.16
C VAL A 806 23.51 34.60 -14.62
N VAL A 807 23.13 33.77 -13.63
CA VAL A 807 22.15 34.09 -12.56
C VAL A 807 22.66 33.42 -11.27
N GLY A 808 22.85 34.18 -10.18
CA GLY A 808 23.34 33.69 -8.89
C GLY A 808 22.22 33.60 -7.85
N LEU A 809 22.25 32.55 -7.01
CA LEU A 809 21.36 32.35 -5.85
C LEU A 809 22.17 32.61 -4.57
N TYR A 810 21.65 33.46 -3.67
CA TYR A 810 22.22 33.68 -2.33
C TYR A 810 21.24 33.20 -1.27
N ILE A 811 21.74 32.39 -0.33
CA ILE A 811 20.99 31.89 0.83
C ILE A 811 21.75 32.34 2.09
N GLU A 812 21.10 33.18 2.90
CA GLU A 812 21.58 33.56 4.23
C GLU A 812 20.68 32.89 5.29
N ASP A 813 21.32 32.12 6.18
CA ASP A 813 20.71 31.59 7.41
C ASP A 813 20.99 32.56 8.57
N ASN A 814 19.93 33.09 9.17
CA ASN A 814 20.02 34.06 10.26
C ASN A 814 20.26 33.41 11.65
N GLY A 815 20.34 32.07 11.74
CA GLY A 815 20.45 31.33 12.99
C GLY A 815 21.87 31.03 13.47
N ASP A 816 22.81 30.69 12.58
CA ASP A 816 24.20 30.35 12.97
C ASP A 816 25.19 30.53 11.80
N GLY A 817 25.46 31.78 11.40
CA GLY A 817 26.71 32.22 10.75
C GLY A 817 27.23 31.48 9.50
N GLY A 818 26.43 30.65 8.83
CA GLY A 818 26.81 29.92 7.62
C GLY A 818 26.31 30.60 6.36
N VAL A 819 27.22 31.24 5.61
CA VAL A 819 26.91 31.79 4.27
C VAL A 819 27.35 30.77 3.21
N LEU A 820 26.40 30.23 2.45
CA LEU A 820 26.69 29.36 1.30
C LEU A 820 26.86 30.22 0.04
N HIS A 821 28.07 30.24 -0.52
CA HIS A 821 28.38 30.89 -1.81
C HIS A 821 28.52 29.84 -2.93
N GLY A 822 27.78 30.01 -4.03
CA GLY A 822 27.94 29.19 -5.25
C GLY A 822 28.21 30.03 -6.50
N TRP A 823 29.37 29.83 -7.14
CA TRP A 823 29.70 30.32 -8.49
C TRP A 823 30.57 29.30 -9.26
N GLY A 824 30.22 29.01 -10.51
CA GLY A 824 31.09 28.34 -11.50
C GLY A 824 30.65 26.93 -11.95
N PRO A 825 31.20 26.40 -13.06
CA PRO A 825 30.71 25.20 -13.75
C PRO A 825 30.86 23.88 -12.97
N ASP A 826 31.66 23.91 -11.90
CA ASP A 826 31.98 22.75 -11.04
C ASP A 826 31.44 22.90 -9.61
N ALA A 827 30.57 23.89 -9.35
CA ALA A 827 29.90 24.05 -8.05
C ALA A 827 28.51 23.39 -8.11
N GLY A 828 28.25 22.44 -7.21
CA GLY A 828 27.03 21.64 -7.18
C GLY A 828 25.77 22.49 -7.12
N GLU A 829 24.75 22.06 -7.87
CA GLU A 829 23.38 22.52 -7.70
C GLU A 829 23.02 22.39 -6.21
N ILE A 830 22.61 23.49 -5.56
CA ILE A 830 21.96 23.41 -4.25
C ILE A 830 20.69 22.61 -4.49
N ASN A 831 20.70 21.37 -4.01
CA ASN A 831 19.63 20.44 -4.30
C ASN A 831 18.50 20.71 -3.32
N VAL A 832 17.36 21.13 -3.86
CA VAL A 832 16.14 21.46 -3.09
C VAL A 832 15.63 20.25 -2.29
N ASP A 833 16.16 19.05 -2.55
CA ASP A 833 15.92 17.81 -1.81
C ASP A 833 16.63 17.76 -0.43
N ASP A 834 17.40 18.77 -0.01
CA ASP A 834 17.98 18.89 1.35
C ASP A 834 17.00 19.50 2.39
N PHE A 835 15.82 19.93 1.96
CA PHE A 835 14.77 20.51 2.80
C PHE A 835 13.58 19.53 2.84
N ASP A 836 13.53 18.70 3.88
CA ASP A 836 12.57 17.59 4.00
C ASP A 836 11.26 18.04 4.70
N ASP A 837 11.29 19.09 5.52
CA ASP A 837 10.15 19.61 6.26
C ASP A 837 9.95 21.13 6.11
N ILE A 838 8.72 21.60 6.32
CA ILE A 838 8.35 23.03 6.25
C ILE A 838 9.13 23.86 7.29
N GLU A 839 9.62 23.21 8.35
CA GLU A 839 10.43 23.80 9.40
C GLU A 839 11.84 24.18 8.95
N ASP A 840 12.36 23.56 7.88
CA ASP A 840 13.70 23.82 7.34
C ASP A 840 13.78 25.16 6.58
N PHE A 841 12.62 25.79 6.32
CA PHE A 841 12.52 27.07 5.63
C PHE A 841 12.47 28.28 6.56
N ASP A 842 12.41 28.08 7.89
CA ASP A 842 12.33 29.16 8.87
C ASP A 842 13.65 29.96 8.96
N GLY A 843 13.59 31.27 8.75
CA GLY A 843 14.75 32.16 8.80
C GLY A 843 15.51 32.31 7.48
N LEU A 844 15.14 31.56 6.44
CA LEU A 844 15.79 31.60 5.13
C LEU A 844 15.41 32.86 4.34
N THR A 845 16.42 33.41 3.69
CA THR A 845 16.29 34.55 2.79
C THR A 845 16.87 34.25 1.43
N PHE A 846 16.03 34.30 0.40
CA PHE A 846 16.41 34.05 -0.99
C PHE A 846 16.55 35.37 -1.74
N SER A 847 17.72 35.63 -2.32
CA SER A 847 17.97 36.84 -3.11
C SER A 847 18.24 36.51 -4.57
N PHE A 848 17.46 37.09 -5.48
CA PHE A 848 17.58 36.98 -6.92
C PHE A 848 18.09 38.30 -7.50
N VAL A 849 19.04 38.27 -8.45
CA VAL A 849 19.62 39.47 -9.07
C VAL A 849 19.63 39.31 -10.59
N GLY A 850 19.04 40.26 -11.31
CA GLY A 850 19.08 40.33 -12.77
C GLY A 850 19.96 41.50 -13.25
N THR A 851 20.91 41.24 -14.14
CA THR A 851 21.75 42.28 -14.78
C THR A 851 21.54 42.31 -16.29
N ALA A 852 21.30 43.48 -16.87
CA ALA A 852 21.14 43.63 -18.32
C ALA A 852 22.49 43.58 -19.05
N GLY A 853 22.76 42.49 -19.77
CA GLY A 853 23.97 42.31 -20.56
C GLY A 853 23.75 41.48 -21.83
N PHE A 854 23.57 42.19 -22.96
CA PHE A 854 23.66 41.76 -24.36
C PHE A 854 22.62 40.77 -24.93
N GLY A 855 21.68 41.33 -25.73
CA GLY A 855 21.12 40.67 -26.91
C GLY A 855 19.74 40.04 -26.74
N ASP A 856 18.72 40.69 -27.31
CA ASP A 856 17.35 40.23 -27.55
C ASP A 856 16.49 39.79 -26.34
N GLY A 857 15.70 40.76 -25.84
CA GLY A 857 14.25 40.62 -25.68
C GLY A 857 13.64 39.77 -24.55
N ASP A 858 14.33 38.77 -24.00
CA ASP A 858 13.68 37.72 -23.19
C ASP A 858 14.30 37.55 -21.79
N LEU A 859 14.18 38.55 -20.93
CA LEU A 859 14.35 38.36 -19.49
C LEU A 859 12.97 38.52 -18.80
N PRO A 860 12.53 37.57 -17.96
CA PRO A 860 11.25 37.70 -17.24
C PRO A 860 11.34 38.78 -16.14
N GLY A 861 10.27 39.54 -15.93
CA GLY A 861 10.14 40.48 -14.80
C GLY A 861 10.05 39.77 -13.43
N PRO A 862 10.05 40.51 -12.31
CA PRO A 862 9.96 39.92 -10.97
C PRO A 862 8.66 39.12 -10.80
N ILE A 863 8.75 38.00 -10.08
CA ILE A 863 7.68 37.00 -9.98
C ILE A 863 7.07 36.95 -8.57
N ASN A 864 5.78 36.65 -8.46
CA ASN A 864 5.10 36.43 -7.19
C ASN A 864 5.37 35.01 -6.64
N ALA A 865 4.86 34.72 -5.44
CA ALA A 865 5.02 33.41 -4.78
C ALA A 865 4.36 32.23 -5.54
N TYR A 866 3.54 32.50 -6.55
CA TYR A 866 2.89 31.51 -7.43
C TYR A 866 3.57 31.41 -8.80
N GLY A 867 4.69 32.10 -9.02
CA GLY A 867 5.48 32.03 -10.25
C GLY A 867 4.95 32.89 -11.39
N GLU A 868 4.01 33.79 -11.11
CA GLU A 868 3.46 34.72 -12.09
C GLU A 868 4.26 36.02 -12.10
N ILE A 869 4.54 36.56 -13.29
CA ILE A 869 5.20 37.86 -13.45
C ILE A 869 4.26 38.93 -12.89
N ILE A 870 4.78 39.78 -11.99
CA ILE A 870 4.02 40.88 -11.41
C ILE A 870 3.72 41.88 -12.54
N PRO A 871 2.46 42.05 -12.98
CA PRO A 871 2.14 42.70 -14.25
C PRO A 871 2.49 44.21 -14.31
N GLU A 872 2.77 44.84 -13.17
CA GLU A 872 3.05 46.28 -13.06
C GLU A 872 4.55 46.64 -13.21
N ILE A 873 5.43 45.65 -13.41
CA ILE A 873 6.88 45.84 -13.53
C ILE A 873 7.38 45.14 -14.81
N ASP A 874 7.03 45.69 -15.96
CA ASP A 874 7.58 45.25 -17.26
C ASP A 874 8.94 45.93 -17.53
N HIS A 875 9.75 45.38 -18.45
CA HIS A 875 11.17 45.72 -18.73
C HIS A 875 11.48 47.21 -19.00
N TYR A 876 10.46 48.05 -19.14
CA TYR A 876 10.54 49.49 -19.14
C TYR A 876 9.49 50.07 -18.17
N GLY A 877 9.78 50.03 -16.89
CA GLY A 877 8.96 50.67 -15.86
C GLY A 877 9.07 52.20 -15.92
N ALA A 878 8.26 52.83 -16.76
CA ALA A 878 7.71 54.16 -16.47
C ALA A 878 6.36 54.27 -17.17
N GLU A 879 5.30 54.41 -16.37
CA GLU A 879 4.00 54.87 -16.86
C GLU A 879 4.16 56.10 -17.76
N GLU A 880 3.40 56.15 -18.85
CA GLU A 880 3.19 57.36 -19.66
C GLU A 880 2.44 58.41 -18.81
N GLY A 881 3.18 59.07 -17.92
CA GLY A 881 2.74 60.23 -17.15
C GLY A 881 3.41 61.50 -17.67
N ALA A 882 2.65 62.35 -18.34
CA ALA A 882 3.10 63.61 -18.94
C ALA A 882 3.87 64.52 -17.96
N THR A 883 5.05 65.00 -18.37
CA THR A 883 5.62 66.25 -17.83
C THR A 883 5.88 67.26 -18.95
N SER A 884 5.38 68.47 -18.72
CA SER A 884 5.59 69.62 -19.58
C SER A 884 7.01 70.14 -19.42
N ASN A 885 7.91 69.74 -20.31
CA ASN A 885 9.09 70.48 -20.81
C ASN A 885 10.09 69.47 -21.35
N GLY A 886 10.05 69.26 -22.67
CA GLY A 886 10.80 68.22 -23.40
C GLY A 886 12.31 68.26 -23.23
N VAL A 887 12.81 67.62 -22.17
CA VAL A 887 14.16 67.07 -22.07
C VAL A 887 14.05 65.70 -21.40
N PHE A 888 14.12 64.63 -22.20
CA PHE A 888 14.27 63.27 -21.69
C PHE A 888 15.73 63.06 -21.25
N VAL A 889 15.96 62.90 -19.94
CA VAL A 889 17.20 62.33 -19.40
C VAL A 889 16.83 61.10 -18.59
N GLY A 890 16.55 59.98 -19.27
CA GLY A 890 16.51 58.67 -18.64
C GLY A 890 17.89 58.04 -18.76
N THR A 891 18.57 57.82 -17.64
CA THR A 891 19.76 56.95 -17.60
C THR A 891 19.27 55.50 -17.79
N PRO A 892 19.90 54.69 -18.65
CA PRO A 892 19.48 53.31 -18.85
C PRO A 892 19.61 52.54 -17.52
N MET A 893 18.53 51.88 -17.12
CA MET A 893 18.44 51.02 -15.94
C MET A 893 19.25 49.72 -16.19
N TYR A 894 19.95 49.20 -15.18
CA TYR A 894 20.85 48.05 -15.36
C TYR A 894 20.57 46.82 -14.48
N GLY A 895 19.63 46.86 -13.53
CA GLY A 895 19.24 45.64 -12.80
C GLY A 895 18.18 45.81 -11.71
N TRP A 896 17.60 44.70 -11.28
CA TRP A 896 16.68 44.58 -10.15
C TRP A 896 17.10 43.41 -9.26
N SER A 897 16.72 43.48 -7.97
CA SER A 897 16.91 42.37 -7.04
C SER A 897 15.64 42.08 -6.23
N GLN A 898 15.33 40.81 -6.02
CA GLN A 898 14.15 40.37 -5.26
C GLN A 898 14.61 39.51 -4.09
N GLN A 899 14.13 39.84 -2.90
CA GLN A 899 14.42 39.14 -1.65
C GLN A 899 13.14 38.50 -1.13
N VAL A 900 13.16 37.19 -0.87
CA VAL A 900 12.05 36.43 -0.29
C VAL A 900 12.48 35.94 1.09
N VAL A 901 11.76 36.33 2.13
CA VAL A 901 12.04 36.01 3.53
C VAL A 901 10.92 35.14 4.09
N VAL A 902 11.26 34.01 4.71
CA VAL A 902 10.29 33.09 5.32
C VAL A 902 10.55 32.99 6.83
N GLN A 903 9.52 33.16 7.66
CA GLN A 903 9.63 33.16 9.12
C GLN A 903 8.44 32.46 9.80
N LYS A 904 8.68 31.64 10.82
CA LYS A 904 7.64 31.11 11.72
C LYS A 904 7.08 32.23 12.59
N VAL A 905 5.76 32.22 12.79
CA VAL A 905 5.09 33.20 13.64
C VAL A 905 4.29 32.52 14.73
N ASP A 906 4.37 33.09 15.94
CA ASP A 906 3.54 32.67 17.08
C ASP A 906 2.05 32.83 16.72
N PRO A 907 1.21 31.78 16.85
CA PRO A 907 -0.22 31.86 16.55
C PRO A 907 -0.98 32.92 17.35
N PHE A 908 -0.38 33.43 18.44
CA PHE A 908 -0.95 34.46 19.31
C PHE A 908 -0.33 35.85 19.11
N ASP A 909 0.53 36.05 18.11
CA ASP A 909 1.08 37.37 17.79
C ASP A 909 0.02 38.30 17.17
N SER A 910 -0.31 39.35 17.91
CA SER A 910 -1.23 40.43 17.51
C SER A 910 -0.86 41.16 16.21
N SER A 911 0.39 41.01 15.72
CA SER A 911 0.83 41.57 14.45
C SER A 911 0.18 40.89 13.23
N ILE A 912 -0.30 39.65 13.37
CA ILE A 912 -1.00 38.89 12.31
C ILE A 912 -2.42 39.44 12.05
N VAL A 913 -2.99 40.21 12.98
CA VAL A 913 -4.37 40.71 12.92
C VAL A 913 -4.52 41.99 12.06
N ARG A 914 -3.45 42.45 11.40
CA ARG A 914 -3.44 43.69 10.59
C ARG A 914 -3.02 43.45 9.14
N ALA A 915 -3.75 42.63 8.42
CA ALA A 915 -3.87 42.76 6.96
C ALA A 915 -5.27 42.31 6.52
N ASP A 916 -6.06 43.30 6.14
CA ASP A 916 -7.33 43.28 5.40
C ASP A 916 -8.62 42.74 6.08
N ASN A 917 -9.32 43.70 6.71
CA ASN A 917 -10.77 43.91 6.69
C ASN A 917 -11.73 42.80 7.15
N PHE A 918 -11.43 42.08 8.24
CA PHE A 918 -12.47 41.50 9.09
C PHE A 918 -12.23 41.81 10.57
N THR A 919 -13.16 42.54 11.17
CA THR A 919 -13.20 42.86 12.60
C THR A 919 -14.02 41.81 13.32
N GLU A 920 -13.39 40.78 13.87
CA GLU A 920 -13.91 40.02 15.01
C GLU A 920 -12.75 39.27 15.68
N ALA A 921 -12.46 39.63 16.94
CA ALA A 921 -11.45 38.96 17.74
C ALA A 921 -11.95 37.56 18.12
N ALA A 922 -11.22 36.52 17.74
CA ALA A 922 -11.53 35.15 18.10
C ALA A 922 -11.23 34.89 19.59
N SER A 923 -12.24 35.08 20.45
CA SER A 923 -12.29 34.47 21.77
C SER A 923 -13.05 33.13 21.67
N GLY A 924 -12.33 32.01 21.61
CA GLY A 924 -12.95 30.69 21.63
C GLY A 924 -11.92 29.55 21.61
N ASP A 925 -11.92 28.74 22.68
CA ASP A 925 -11.16 27.50 22.79
C ASP A 925 -11.48 26.53 21.64
N PHE A 926 -10.44 26.02 20.96
CA PHE A 926 -10.53 24.89 20.03
C PHE A 926 -10.50 23.57 20.82
N PRO A 927 -11.53 22.71 20.76
CA PRO A 927 -11.46 21.40 21.40
C PRO A 927 -10.89 20.36 20.41
N GLY A 928 -9.69 19.84 20.71
CA GLY A 928 -9.31 18.47 20.35
C GLY A 928 -8.44 18.22 19.12
N ARG A 929 -7.42 19.06 18.85
CA ARG A 929 -6.23 18.67 18.08
C ARG A 929 -4.97 19.04 18.86
N GLU A 930 -3.98 18.14 18.90
CA GLU A 930 -2.63 18.48 19.33
C GLU A 930 -2.09 19.56 18.38
N VAL A 931 -1.51 20.61 18.96
CA VAL A 931 -1.02 21.81 18.28
C VAL A 931 0.43 21.56 17.92
N ASP A 932 0.68 21.02 16.72
CA ASP A 932 2.03 20.82 16.16
C ASP A 932 2.25 21.58 14.84
N GLU A 933 1.32 22.45 14.41
CA GLU A 933 1.45 23.23 13.15
C GLU A 933 1.49 24.75 13.46
N TYR A 934 2.65 25.38 13.26
CA TYR A 934 2.85 26.83 13.36
C TYR A 934 2.74 27.49 11.96
N PRO A 935 1.96 28.57 11.78
CA PRO A 935 1.84 29.24 10.48
C PRO A 935 3.11 30.00 10.09
N LEU A 936 3.44 30.01 8.80
CA LEU A 936 4.62 30.67 8.22
C LEU A 936 4.26 32.02 7.59
N ARG A 937 5.03 33.07 7.89
CA ARG A 937 4.95 34.38 7.23
C ARG A 937 5.99 34.47 6.13
N VAL A 938 5.53 34.72 4.90
CA VAL A 938 6.39 34.92 3.73
C VAL A 938 6.32 36.40 3.33
N THR A 939 7.48 37.05 3.29
CA THR A 939 7.61 38.46 2.92
C THR A 939 8.49 38.59 1.69
N VAL A 940 7.98 39.21 0.63
CA VAL A 940 8.71 39.47 -0.60
C VAL A 940 9.01 40.95 -0.69
N ARG A 941 10.29 41.30 -0.82
CA ARG A 941 10.80 42.66 -1.00
C ARG A 941 11.51 42.79 -2.33
N VAL A 942 11.21 43.84 -3.08
CA VAL A 942 11.84 44.11 -4.37
C VAL A 942 12.64 45.40 -4.27
N PHE A 943 13.92 45.33 -4.58
CA PHE A 943 14.87 46.43 -4.52
C PHE A 943 15.44 46.76 -5.90
N TYR A 944 15.70 48.04 -6.14
CA TYR A 944 16.26 48.55 -7.40
C TYR A 944 17.63 49.20 -7.18
N GLN A 945 18.53 49.09 -8.16
CA GLN A 945 19.86 49.68 -8.07
C GLN A 945 20.22 50.50 -9.31
N ALA A 946 20.44 51.80 -9.11
CA ALA A 946 20.94 52.72 -10.14
C ALA A 946 22.47 52.64 -10.28
N VAL A 947 23.00 52.96 -11.47
CA VAL A 947 24.43 52.81 -11.88
C VAL A 947 25.45 53.39 -10.89
N ASN A 948 25.07 54.36 -10.06
CA ASN A 948 25.96 55.02 -9.10
C ASN A 948 25.45 55.01 -7.65
N ALA A 949 24.45 54.18 -7.33
CA ALA A 949 23.89 54.08 -5.98
C ALA A 949 24.62 52.98 -5.18
N ILE A 950 25.13 53.35 -4.01
CA ILE A 950 25.88 52.45 -3.11
C ILE A 950 24.94 51.47 -2.41
N GLU A 951 23.70 51.89 -2.14
CA GLU A 951 22.66 51.07 -1.53
C GLU A 951 21.42 51.00 -2.46
N PRO A 952 20.77 49.83 -2.57
CA PRO A 952 19.59 49.65 -3.41
C PRO A 952 18.32 50.19 -2.71
N ASP A 953 17.43 50.81 -3.49
CA ASP A 953 16.17 51.40 -2.99
C ASP A 953 15.04 50.36 -3.00
N LEU A 954 14.30 50.21 -1.88
CA LEU A 954 13.13 49.32 -1.79
C LEU A 954 11.95 49.91 -2.58
N VAL A 955 11.47 49.15 -3.56
CA VAL A 955 10.39 49.57 -4.47
C VAL A 955 9.02 49.09 -3.98
N THR A 956 8.91 47.82 -3.55
CA THR A 956 7.65 47.26 -3.05
C THR A 956 7.90 46.10 -2.08
N GLU A 957 6.98 45.92 -1.13
CA GLU A 957 6.99 44.85 -0.13
C GLU A 957 5.59 44.25 -0.01
N VAL A 958 5.48 42.93 -0.14
CA VAL A 958 4.22 42.21 -0.06
C VAL A 958 4.36 41.02 0.90
N MET A 959 3.37 40.83 1.76
CA MET A 959 3.42 39.88 2.87
C MET A 959 2.19 38.97 2.90
N TRP A 960 2.42 37.68 3.13
CA TRP A 960 1.39 36.65 3.26
C TRP A 960 1.66 35.72 4.45
N VAL A 961 0.60 35.09 4.97
CA VAL A 961 0.68 34.05 6.01
C VAL A 961 0.12 32.75 5.46
N VAL A 962 0.93 31.69 5.48
CA VAL A 962 0.62 30.35 4.99
C VAL A 962 0.35 29.45 6.21
N PRO A 963 -0.83 28.81 6.29
CA PRO A 963 -1.20 27.99 7.44
C PRO A 963 -0.41 26.70 7.54
#